data_AF-A0A1F6ZDK8-F1
#
_entry.id   AF-A0A1F6ZDK8-F1
#
_cell.length_a   1.000
_cell.length_b   1.000
_cell.length_c   1.000
_cell.angle_alpha   90.00
_cell.angle_beta   90.00
_cell.angle_gamma   90.00
#
_symmetry.space_group_name_H-M   'P 1'
#
loop_
_entity.id
_entity.type
_entity.pdbx_description
1 polymer ?
#
loop_
_entity_poly.entity_id
_entity_poly.type
_entity_poly.pdbx_seq_one_letter_code
_entity_poly.pdbx_strand_id
1 'polypeptide(L)'
;MPVTPVIDHLELTQPASSEPVVRGFFGWWSTRKTWQKIALIALLSCTILIGIGISLALKTYQVLQALRSQAAVAQVLTQETYSHFKAQNLPPVQENLTKIDTQLAEMKATYAQLAFYAVLPIVRNYYLDGEHAFVAAQSGLSAARKSIDTIVPYADVLGFSGEGSFQGGTAEDRLKIVLETLDKIAPILDEIATDLIIAETELAQIAPQRYPETVQGMPVRAAILQTQGISSAAVDAVTEFRPVIEQLPSIAGARGERKKYLVLFQNDAELRPTGGFLTAFAVINVENGKVEPEKSDDIYELDKKYKTKLPIPEELGRYLITEKSWNLRDMNISPDFKVSMDQFFPQYSKVPGEPNNVDGIITVNTKVLTDLLSVLGPVEVPGYGLFSSKIDPRCDCPEIIYILSEIITRPTPYLRDDRKGVIGPLMRSVLTKAYASPKTVWPQLFQTGMDNIASRHIQFYFLDEKAQQTAEVINAAGRLKPVPDSDFLAIVNANLAGAKSNLFVTYEVEQTVSAPQDGFITKQLEITYKNSRQSDNCNLEAGLLCLNSTLKDWTRIYVPQGSTLVSSEGFKEAASMSEELGFSVINGFFTLEPLGTAKIKLEYKVPYANDKQYQLQIWKQGGIDNFPLLLDTAGNQEQLDITKDTAYSTTF
;
A
#
# COMPACT_ATOMS: atom_id res chain seq x y z
N MET A 1 79.05 71.11 6.14
CA MET A 1 80.01 70.09 6.64
C MET A 1 79.62 68.75 6.01
N PRO A 2 80.60 67.91 5.63
CA PRO A 2 80.95 67.52 4.25
C PRO A 2 80.31 66.16 3.83
N VAL A 3 80.35 65.67 2.59
CA VAL A 3 81.49 65.00 1.92
C VAL A 3 81.10 64.66 0.45
N THR A 4 81.87 65.14 -0.53
CA THR A 4 82.10 64.54 -1.89
C THR A 4 83.09 63.37 -1.79
N PRO A 5 83.46 62.56 -2.83
CA PRO A 5 83.10 62.42 -4.27
C PRO A 5 82.83 60.94 -4.69
N VAL A 6 82.59 60.49 -5.95
CA VAL A 6 83.58 60.14 -7.00
C VAL A 6 82.87 59.48 -8.22
N ILE A 7 83.08 60.08 -9.42
CA ILE A 7 83.57 59.55 -10.73
C ILE A 7 82.96 58.25 -11.29
N ASP A 8 82.38 58.23 -12.51
CA ASP A 8 83.15 57.97 -13.76
C ASP A 8 82.34 58.14 -15.06
N HIS A 9 83.07 58.47 -16.12
CA HIS A 9 82.64 58.69 -17.50
C HIS A 9 82.26 57.38 -18.22
N LEU A 10 81.27 57.43 -19.12
CA LEU A 10 81.22 56.55 -20.29
C LEU A 10 80.39 57.18 -21.43
N GLU A 11 80.96 57.08 -22.63
CA GLU A 11 80.59 57.78 -23.85
C GLU A 11 79.18 57.43 -24.38
N LEU A 12 78.52 58.48 -24.90
CA LEU A 12 77.29 58.40 -25.66
C LEU A 12 77.54 57.75 -27.03
N THR A 13 77.12 56.48 -27.17
CA THR A 13 76.80 55.90 -28.47
C THR A 13 75.29 55.95 -28.68
N GLN A 14 74.87 56.55 -29.79
CA GLN A 14 73.47 56.73 -30.18
C GLN A 14 72.75 55.39 -30.37
N PRO A 15 71.52 55.22 -29.86
CA PRO A 15 70.57 54.28 -30.44
C PRO A 15 69.66 55.01 -31.45
N ALA A 16 69.45 54.36 -32.59
CA ALA A 16 68.56 54.79 -33.65
C ALA A 16 67.14 55.10 -33.15
N SER A 17 66.60 56.24 -33.57
CA SER A 17 65.21 56.62 -33.39
C SER A 17 64.30 55.71 -34.23
N SER A 18 63.53 54.85 -33.58
CA SER A 18 62.34 54.23 -34.18
C SER A 18 61.13 55.14 -33.99
N GLU A 19 60.47 55.48 -35.10
CA GLU A 19 59.24 56.26 -35.16
C GLU A 19 58.05 55.59 -34.43
N PRO A 20 57.06 56.35 -33.92
CA PRO A 20 55.87 55.78 -33.33
C PRO A 20 54.85 55.37 -34.42
N VAL A 21 54.53 54.08 -34.49
CA VAL A 21 53.62 53.39 -35.44
C VAL A 21 52.13 53.82 -35.34
N VAL A 22 51.77 54.88 -34.62
CA VAL A 22 50.36 55.16 -34.24
C VAL A 22 49.57 55.99 -35.28
N ARG A 23 50.17 56.48 -36.38
CA ARG A 23 49.46 57.36 -37.34
C ARG A 23 48.62 56.67 -38.44
N GLY A 24 48.66 55.35 -38.61
CA GLY A 24 48.02 54.65 -39.75
C GLY A 24 46.50 54.42 -39.64
N PHE A 25 45.95 54.27 -38.43
CA PHE A 25 44.58 53.78 -38.26
C PHE A 25 43.51 54.87 -38.46
N PHE A 26 43.79 56.10 -38.02
CA PHE A 26 42.83 57.22 -38.09
C PHE A 26 42.64 57.78 -39.52
N GLY A 27 43.67 57.77 -40.37
CA GLY A 27 43.59 58.24 -41.76
C GLY A 27 42.82 57.29 -42.70
N TRP A 28 42.84 55.99 -42.41
CA TRP A 28 42.12 54.97 -43.18
C TRP A 28 40.61 54.91 -42.87
N TRP A 29 40.23 55.27 -41.63
CA TRP A 29 38.83 55.31 -41.21
C TRP A 29 38.08 56.57 -41.69
N SER A 30 38.78 57.71 -41.84
CA SER A 30 38.16 58.98 -42.23
C SER A 30 37.72 59.03 -43.71
N THR A 31 38.28 58.18 -44.58
CA THR A 31 38.05 58.17 -46.04
C THR A 31 36.93 57.23 -46.54
N ARG A 32 36.32 56.43 -45.65
CA ARG A 32 35.23 55.48 -46.01
C ARG A 32 33.84 56.12 -45.98
N LYS A 33 32.98 55.76 -46.95
CA LYS A 33 31.55 56.17 -46.99
C LYS A 33 30.79 55.57 -45.79
N THR A 34 29.73 56.23 -45.31
CA THR A 34 28.95 55.81 -44.12
C THR A 34 28.50 54.35 -44.16
N TRP A 35 28.05 53.83 -45.30
CA TRP A 35 27.67 52.41 -45.45
C TRP A 35 28.84 51.43 -45.28
N GLN A 36 30.07 51.80 -45.66
CA GLN A 36 31.27 50.96 -45.47
C GLN A 36 31.73 50.95 -44.01
N LYS A 37 31.49 52.04 -43.26
CA LYS A 37 31.70 52.09 -41.82
C LYS A 37 30.68 51.22 -41.09
N ILE A 38 29.41 51.29 -41.48
CA ILE A 38 28.33 50.43 -40.96
C ILE A 38 28.61 48.96 -41.28
N ALA A 39 29.04 48.63 -42.50
CA ALA A 39 29.38 47.26 -42.89
C ALA A 39 30.60 46.72 -42.13
N LEU A 40 31.64 47.53 -41.91
CA LEU A 40 32.80 47.13 -41.09
C LEU A 40 32.43 46.94 -39.62
N ILE A 41 31.62 47.84 -39.06
CA ILE A 41 31.12 47.71 -37.68
C ILE A 41 30.28 46.44 -37.58
N ALA A 42 29.35 46.21 -38.50
CA ALA A 42 28.54 45.00 -38.55
C ALA A 42 29.40 43.73 -38.69
N LEU A 43 30.43 43.74 -39.54
CA LEU A 43 31.34 42.60 -39.71
C LEU A 43 32.19 42.35 -38.45
N LEU A 44 32.66 43.41 -37.78
CA LEU A 44 33.38 43.33 -36.51
C LEU A 44 32.47 42.84 -35.38
N SER A 45 31.23 43.33 -35.32
CA SER A 45 30.21 42.85 -34.39
C SER A 45 29.89 41.38 -34.63
N CYS A 46 29.73 40.96 -35.89
CA CYS A 46 29.52 39.55 -36.25
C CYS A 46 30.71 38.67 -35.89
N THR A 47 31.96 39.08 -36.14
CA THR A 47 33.14 38.27 -35.75
C THR A 47 33.32 38.20 -34.25
N ILE A 48 33.02 39.27 -33.51
CA ILE A 48 33.00 39.26 -32.03
C ILE A 48 31.90 38.31 -31.53
N LEU A 49 30.68 38.37 -32.09
CA LEU A 49 29.59 37.47 -31.74
C LEU A 49 29.90 36.01 -32.05
N ILE A 50 30.56 35.72 -33.18
CA ILE A 50 31.02 34.37 -33.54
C ILE A 50 32.12 33.92 -32.58
N GLY A 51 33.09 34.78 -32.25
CA GLY A 51 34.16 34.47 -31.30
C GLY A 51 33.62 34.18 -29.89
N ILE A 52 32.67 34.98 -29.42
CA ILE A 52 31.93 34.74 -28.17
C ILE A 52 31.16 33.41 -28.28
N GLY A 53 30.47 33.17 -29.39
CA GLY A 53 29.75 31.91 -29.63
C GLY A 53 30.64 30.67 -29.56
N ILE A 54 31.81 30.70 -30.21
CA ILE A 54 32.80 29.61 -30.18
C ILE A 54 33.36 29.42 -28.76
N SER A 55 33.69 30.51 -28.06
CA SER A 55 34.19 30.46 -26.68
C SER A 55 33.15 29.85 -25.73
N LEU A 56 31.89 30.26 -25.84
CA LEU A 56 30.79 29.69 -25.06
C LEU A 56 30.53 28.22 -25.41
N ALA A 57 30.62 27.84 -26.69
CA ALA A 57 30.47 26.44 -27.11
C ALA A 57 31.59 25.54 -26.55
N LEU A 58 32.84 26.01 -26.60
CA LEU A 58 33.99 25.30 -26.01
C LEU A 58 33.84 25.14 -24.49
N LYS A 59 33.44 26.22 -23.79
CA LYS A 59 33.17 26.18 -22.35
C LYS A 59 32.04 25.19 -22.03
N THR A 60 30.96 25.23 -22.81
CA THR A 60 29.82 24.32 -22.64
C THR A 60 30.23 22.87 -22.83
N TYR A 61 31.03 22.57 -23.86
CA TYR A 61 31.55 21.23 -24.10
C TYR A 61 32.41 20.73 -22.94
N GLN A 62 33.34 21.54 -22.43
CA GLN A 62 34.18 21.20 -21.28
C GLN A 62 33.35 20.92 -20.03
N VAL A 63 32.37 21.78 -19.74
CA VAL A 63 31.48 21.62 -18.59
C VAL A 63 30.61 20.37 -18.72
N LEU A 64 30.02 20.10 -19.90
CA LEU A 64 29.24 18.89 -20.15
C LEU A 64 30.07 17.62 -20.04
N GLN A 65 31.33 17.64 -20.48
CA GLN A 65 32.24 16.50 -20.33
C GLN A 65 32.58 16.23 -18.86
N ALA A 66 32.83 17.29 -18.07
CA ALA A 66 33.06 17.18 -16.63
C ALA A 66 31.81 16.65 -15.90
N LEU A 67 30.63 17.19 -16.20
CA LEU A 67 29.36 16.73 -15.65
C LEU A 67 29.09 15.27 -15.99
N ARG A 68 29.38 14.82 -17.22
CA ARG A 68 29.22 13.41 -17.61
C ARG A 68 30.12 12.49 -16.79
N SER A 69 31.37 12.89 -16.53
CA SER A 69 32.28 12.13 -15.68
C SER A 69 31.79 12.07 -14.23
N GLN A 70 31.36 13.20 -13.67
CA GLN A 70 30.85 13.28 -12.29
C GLN A 70 29.54 12.50 -12.13
N ALA A 71 28.64 12.57 -13.11
CA ALA A 71 27.39 11.81 -13.14
C ALA A 71 27.64 10.29 -13.20
N ALA A 72 28.67 9.83 -13.92
CA ALA A 72 29.04 8.42 -13.93
C ALA A 72 29.49 7.93 -12.54
N VAL A 73 30.24 8.75 -11.80
CA VAL A 73 30.64 8.44 -10.41
C VAL A 73 29.41 8.40 -9.49
N ALA A 74 28.54 9.41 -9.57
CA ALA A 74 27.31 9.47 -8.78
C ALA A 74 26.38 8.27 -9.07
N GLN A 75 26.29 7.84 -10.34
CA GLN A 75 25.50 6.67 -10.73
C GLN A 75 26.03 5.38 -10.11
N VAL A 76 27.36 5.16 -10.13
CA VAL A 76 27.98 3.98 -9.50
C VAL A 76 27.72 3.99 -7.99
N LEU A 77 27.97 5.12 -7.32
CA LEU A 77 27.70 5.25 -5.89
C LEU A 77 26.23 4.99 -5.54
N THR A 78 25.29 5.49 -6.36
CA THR A 78 23.85 5.27 -6.16
C THR A 78 23.48 3.79 -6.31
N GLN A 79 24.04 3.12 -7.31
CA GLN A 79 23.81 1.68 -7.53
C GLN A 79 24.39 0.82 -6.40
N GLU A 80 25.59 1.15 -5.91
CA GLU A 80 26.19 0.50 -4.74
C GLU A 80 25.37 0.73 -3.48
N THR A 81 24.93 1.97 -3.25
CA THR A 81 24.04 2.34 -2.12
C THR A 81 22.76 1.53 -2.14
N TYR A 82 22.08 1.46 -3.29
CA TYR A 82 20.87 0.66 -3.44
C TYR A 82 21.13 -0.84 -3.21
N SER A 83 22.27 -1.36 -3.70
CA SER A 83 22.65 -2.76 -3.50
C SER A 83 22.91 -3.08 -2.03
N HIS A 84 23.59 -2.19 -1.30
CA HIS A 84 23.81 -2.34 0.14
C HIS A 84 22.53 -2.24 0.95
N PHE A 85 21.64 -1.30 0.60
CA PHE A 85 20.33 -1.18 1.22
C PHE A 85 19.49 -2.45 1.01
N LYS A 86 19.47 -2.98 -0.22
CA LYS A 86 18.79 -4.24 -0.55
C LYS A 86 19.39 -5.44 0.19
N ALA A 87 20.70 -5.44 0.40
CA ALA A 87 21.41 -6.43 1.21
C ALA A 87 21.27 -6.20 2.72
N GLN A 88 20.42 -5.25 3.14
CA GLN A 88 20.17 -4.88 4.53
C GLN A 88 21.43 -4.45 5.29
N ASN A 89 22.41 -3.85 4.61
CA ASN A 89 23.68 -3.41 5.21
C ASN A 89 23.73 -1.87 5.27
N LEU A 90 23.38 -1.29 6.42
CA LEU A 90 23.19 0.16 6.55
C LEU A 90 24.48 1.00 6.69
N PRO A 91 25.55 0.55 7.36
CA PRO A 91 26.76 1.37 7.48
C PRO A 91 27.36 1.82 6.14
N PRO A 92 27.51 0.96 5.11
CA PRO A 92 27.94 1.40 3.78
C PRO A 92 26.95 2.32 3.07
N VAL A 93 25.64 2.18 3.36
CA VAL A 93 24.60 3.09 2.82
C VAL A 93 24.83 4.50 3.35
N GLN A 94 25.02 4.65 4.66
CA GLN A 94 25.27 5.95 5.29
C GLN A 94 26.54 6.63 4.74
N GLU A 95 27.62 5.86 4.60
CA GLU A 95 28.86 6.34 4.02
C GLU A 95 28.67 6.78 2.55
N ASN A 96 28.01 5.96 1.73
CA ASN A 96 27.80 6.28 0.33
C ASN A 96 26.85 7.46 0.11
N LEU A 97 25.81 7.63 0.94
CA LEU A 97 24.94 8.81 0.88
C LEU A 97 25.73 10.10 1.13
N THR A 98 26.73 10.07 2.02
CA THR A 98 27.63 11.22 2.27
C THR A 98 28.54 11.50 1.06
N LYS A 99 29.03 10.45 0.39
CA LYS A 99 29.81 10.60 -0.85
C LYS A 99 28.96 11.15 -1.99
N ILE A 100 27.71 10.67 -2.12
CA ILE A 100 26.76 11.17 -3.12
C ILE A 100 26.47 12.65 -2.88
N ASP A 101 26.30 13.08 -1.64
CA ASP A 101 26.05 14.49 -1.29
C ASP A 101 27.20 15.38 -1.72
N THR A 102 28.43 14.94 -1.43
CA THR A 102 29.66 15.62 -1.87
C THR A 102 29.74 15.68 -3.39
N GLN A 103 29.51 14.56 -4.08
CA GLN A 103 29.56 14.49 -5.54
C GLN A 103 28.47 15.37 -6.19
N LEU A 104 27.28 15.44 -5.59
CA LEU A 104 26.16 16.26 -6.06
C LEU A 104 26.48 17.75 -5.90
N ALA A 105 27.09 18.16 -4.78
CA ALA A 105 27.55 19.52 -4.58
C ALA A 105 28.62 19.94 -5.61
N GLU A 106 29.57 19.06 -5.91
CA GLU A 106 30.56 19.28 -6.98
C GLU A 106 29.90 19.41 -8.35
N MET A 107 28.94 18.54 -8.67
CA MET A 107 28.18 18.60 -9.93
C MET A 107 27.42 19.91 -10.06
N LYS A 108 26.77 20.37 -8.98
CA LYS A 108 26.07 21.66 -8.96
C LYS A 108 27.03 22.83 -9.19
N ALA A 109 28.21 22.81 -8.56
CA ALA A 109 29.23 23.83 -8.76
C ALA A 109 29.77 23.84 -10.21
N THR A 110 29.97 22.68 -10.82
CA THR A 110 30.33 22.54 -12.23
C THR A 110 29.21 23.07 -13.13
N TYR A 111 27.95 22.73 -12.84
CA TYR A 111 26.78 23.16 -13.59
C TYR A 111 26.57 24.67 -13.55
N ALA A 112 26.82 25.32 -12.40
CA ALA A 112 26.71 26.76 -12.24
C ALA A 112 27.63 27.56 -13.19
N GLN A 113 28.68 26.95 -13.75
CA GLN A 113 29.50 27.59 -14.79
C GLN A 113 28.73 27.87 -16.09
N LEU A 114 27.57 27.23 -16.26
CA LEU A 114 26.62 27.42 -17.35
C LEU A 114 25.54 28.48 -17.05
N ALA A 115 25.62 29.20 -15.92
CA ALA A 115 24.64 30.22 -15.53
C ALA A 115 24.38 31.32 -16.58
N PHE A 116 25.29 31.52 -17.54
CA PHE A 116 25.06 32.42 -18.67
C PHE A 116 23.89 31.98 -19.57
N TYR A 117 23.45 30.73 -19.53
CA TYR A 117 22.24 30.29 -20.23
C TYR A 117 20.96 30.84 -19.60
N ALA A 118 20.97 31.25 -18.33
CA ALA A 118 19.81 31.81 -17.63
C ALA A 118 19.27 33.10 -18.28
N VAL A 119 20.11 33.85 -19.01
CA VAL A 119 19.74 35.10 -19.70
C VAL A 119 19.34 34.89 -21.17
N LEU A 120 19.50 33.68 -21.72
CA LEU A 120 19.23 33.41 -23.14
C LEU A 120 17.81 32.84 -23.33
N PRO A 121 16.90 33.50 -24.11
CA PRO A 121 15.47 33.16 -24.14
C PRO A 121 15.13 31.71 -24.50
N ILE A 122 15.91 31.09 -25.40
CA ILE A 122 15.62 29.74 -25.92
C ILE A 122 16.10 28.64 -24.97
N VAL A 123 17.24 28.86 -24.30
CA VAL A 123 17.94 27.83 -23.52
C VAL A 123 17.84 28.04 -22.01
N ARG A 124 17.31 29.20 -21.57
CA ARG A 124 17.04 29.53 -20.17
C ARG A 124 16.28 28.43 -19.46
N ASN A 125 15.20 27.94 -20.06
CA ASN A 125 14.34 26.96 -19.39
C ASN A 125 15.05 25.61 -19.22
N TYR A 126 15.94 25.21 -20.13
CA TYR A 126 16.78 24.02 -19.95
C TYR A 126 17.82 24.17 -18.85
N TYR A 127 18.33 25.39 -18.65
CA TYR A 127 19.22 25.70 -17.53
C TYR A 127 18.45 25.64 -16.19
N LEU A 128 17.26 26.22 -16.15
CA LEU A 128 16.39 26.18 -14.96
C LEU A 128 15.95 24.76 -14.62
N ASP A 129 15.62 23.92 -15.60
CA ASP A 129 15.31 22.50 -15.36
C ASP A 129 16.45 21.77 -14.65
N GLY A 130 17.71 22.08 -14.99
CA GLY A 130 18.85 21.51 -14.30
C GLY A 130 18.99 22.01 -12.87
N GLU A 131 18.74 23.30 -12.61
CA GLU A 131 18.70 23.84 -11.24
C GLU A 131 17.60 23.14 -10.42
N HIS A 132 16.39 23.00 -10.96
CA HIS A 132 15.28 22.27 -10.34
C HIS A 132 15.69 20.81 -10.05
N ALA A 133 16.34 20.13 -10.99
CA ALA A 133 16.84 18.77 -10.80
C ALA A 133 17.88 18.67 -9.67
N PHE A 134 18.78 19.66 -9.53
CA PHE A 134 19.76 19.69 -8.44
C PHE A 134 19.10 19.94 -7.08
N VAL A 135 18.12 20.85 -6.99
CA VAL A 135 17.38 21.08 -5.75
C VAL A 135 16.61 19.82 -5.35
N ALA A 136 15.93 19.19 -6.31
CA ALA A 136 15.22 17.94 -6.05
C ALA A 136 16.15 16.81 -5.59
N ALA A 137 17.30 16.65 -6.25
CA ALA A 137 18.29 15.64 -5.85
C ALA A 137 18.85 15.92 -4.45
N GLN A 138 19.08 17.18 -4.08
CA GLN A 138 19.57 17.57 -2.76
C GLN A 138 18.53 17.28 -1.68
N SER A 139 17.27 17.65 -1.89
CA SER A 139 16.20 17.38 -0.93
C SER A 139 15.90 15.88 -0.82
N GLY A 140 15.84 15.15 -1.93
CA GLY A 140 15.67 13.69 -1.90
C GLY A 140 16.81 12.98 -1.17
N LEU A 141 18.04 13.45 -1.34
CA LEU A 141 19.20 12.92 -0.61
C LEU A 141 19.17 13.28 0.89
N SER A 142 18.73 14.49 1.22
CA SER A 142 18.49 14.92 2.61
C SER A 142 17.49 14.00 3.30
N ALA A 143 16.34 13.73 2.65
CA ALA A 143 15.33 12.80 3.13
C ALA A 143 15.90 11.39 3.34
N ALA A 144 16.67 10.88 2.37
CA ALA A 144 17.30 9.56 2.47
C ALA A 144 18.29 9.49 3.64
N ARG A 145 19.13 10.51 3.83
CA ARG A 145 20.08 10.58 4.95
C ARG A 145 19.36 10.63 6.29
N LYS A 146 18.39 11.54 6.47
CA LYS A 146 17.58 11.61 7.70
C LYS A 146 16.94 10.27 8.03
N SER A 147 16.40 9.57 7.02
CA SER A 147 15.81 8.24 7.19
C SER A 147 16.84 7.22 7.67
N ILE A 148 17.99 7.12 6.99
CA ILE A 148 19.05 6.16 7.34
C ILE A 148 19.67 6.48 8.71
N ASP A 149 20.01 7.74 8.98
CA ASP A 149 20.59 8.19 10.25
C ASP A 149 19.67 7.89 11.44
N THR A 150 18.35 7.95 11.22
CA THR A 150 17.34 7.61 12.24
C THR A 150 17.22 6.10 12.48
N ILE A 151 17.38 5.29 11.41
CA ILE A 151 17.23 3.83 11.46
C ILE A 151 18.51 3.15 11.97
N VAL A 152 19.70 3.66 11.62
CA VAL A 152 21.02 3.07 11.96
C VAL A 152 21.16 2.69 13.43
N PRO A 153 20.79 3.52 14.43
CA PRO A 153 20.87 3.15 15.85
C PRO A 153 20.06 1.89 16.23
N TYR A 154 19.08 1.51 15.39
CA TYR A 154 18.16 0.40 15.58
C TYR A 154 18.30 -0.67 14.49
N ALA A 155 19.38 -0.61 13.69
CA ALA A 155 19.60 -1.47 12.54
C ALA A 155 19.45 -2.96 12.91
N ASP A 156 20.10 -3.36 14.00
CA ASP A 156 20.10 -4.74 14.49
C ASP A 156 18.73 -5.25 14.97
N VAL A 157 17.90 -4.37 15.53
CA VAL A 157 16.52 -4.66 15.95
C VAL A 157 15.63 -4.87 14.73
N LEU A 158 15.76 -3.99 13.74
CA LEU A 158 14.96 -3.98 12.51
C LEU A 158 15.41 -5.03 11.48
N GLY A 159 16.39 -5.88 11.84
CA GLY A 159 16.87 -6.98 10.99
C GLY A 159 17.95 -6.58 9.99
N PHE A 160 18.46 -5.35 10.05
CA PHE A 160 19.61 -4.90 9.28
C PHE A 160 20.94 -5.32 9.92
N SER A 161 21.97 -5.41 9.09
CA SER A 161 23.37 -5.61 9.49
C SER A 161 23.97 -4.27 9.95
N GLY A 162 24.52 -4.25 11.16
CA GLY A 162 25.15 -3.08 11.78
C GLY A 162 25.32 -3.27 13.30
N GLU A 163 26.14 -2.43 13.94
CA GLU A 163 26.11 -2.27 15.40
C GLU A 163 24.85 -1.48 15.77
N GLY A 164 24.09 -1.94 16.76
CA GLY A 164 22.87 -1.28 17.17
C GLY A 164 22.51 -1.50 18.64
N SER A 165 21.32 -1.03 19.02
CA SER A 165 20.84 -0.99 20.39
C SER A 165 20.53 -2.35 21.05
N PHE A 166 20.44 -3.44 20.27
CA PHE A 166 20.05 -4.76 20.76
C PHE A 166 21.24 -5.63 21.12
N GLN A 167 21.69 -5.54 22.38
CA GLN A 167 22.79 -6.34 22.93
C GLN A 167 22.39 -7.80 23.30
N GLY A 168 21.43 -8.38 22.59
CA GLY A 168 20.78 -9.64 22.96
C GLY A 168 19.52 -9.45 23.82
N GLY A 169 18.69 -10.49 23.90
CA GLY A 169 17.37 -10.44 24.55
C GLY A 169 16.37 -11.39 23.88
N THR A 170 15.16 -11.43 24.42
CA THR A 170 14.03 -12.16 23.83
C THR A 170 13.50 -11.42 22.59
N ALA A 171 12.65 -12.06 21.78
CA ALA A 171 11.99 -11.35 20.68
C ALA A 171 10.94 -10.35 21.17
N GLU A 172 10.39 -10.53 22.37
CA GLU A 172 9.52 -9.55 23.01
C GLU A 172 10.29 -8.25 23.29
N ASP A 173 11.54 -8.36 23.76
CA ASP A 173 12.42 -7.21 23.96
C ASP A 173 12.71 -6.47 22.65
N ARG A 174 12.86 -7.21 21.53
CA ARG A 174 13.03 -6.61 20.20
C ARG A 174 11.80 -5.80 19.80
N LEU A 175 10.61 -6.36 19.96
CA LEU A 175 9.37 -5.69 19.57
C LEU A 175 9.17 -4.41 20.38
N LYS A 176 9.45 -4.45 21.68
CA LYS A 176 9.47 -3.24 22.51
C LYS A 176 10.40 -2.17 21.94
N ILE A 177 11.64 -2.54 21.57
CA ILE A 177 12.59 -1.58 21.01
C ILE A 177 12.11 -1.06 19.65
N VAL A 178 11.50 -1.89 18.79
CA VAL A 178 10.88 -1.42 17.53
C VAL A 178 9.84 -0.33 17.82
N LEU A 179 8.97 -0.53 18.81
CA LEU A 179 7.95 0.47 19.16
C LEU A 179 8.58 1.75 19.72
N GLU A 180 9.62 1.63 20.56
CA GLU A 180 10.40 2.78 21.04
C GLU A 180 11.15 3.51 19.90
N THR A 181 11.59 2.76 18.88
CA THR A 181 12.17 3.33 17.66
C THR A 181 11.12 4.17 16.95
N LEU A 182 9.95 3.59 16.64
CA LEU A 182 8.86 4.29 15.94
C LEU A 182 8.46 5.60 16.65
N ASP A 183 8.38 5.58 18.00
CA ASP A 183 8.14 6.77 18.82
C ASP A 183 9.17 7.89 18.60
N LYS A 184 10.43 7.53 18.35
CA LYS A 184 11.52 8.47 18.09
C LYS A 184 11.63 8.86 16.61
N ILE A 185 11.17 8.02 15.69
CA ILE A 185 11.12 8.32 14.25
C ILE A 185 10.00 9.30 13.95
N ALA A 186 8.84 9.16 14.61
CA ALA A 186 7.66 9.99 14.40
C ALA A 186 7.94 11.51 14.26
N PRO A 187 8.70 12.17 15.15
CA PRO A 187 8.98 13.61 15.01
C PRO A 187 9.86 13.98 13.80
N ILE A 188 10.65 13.04 13.26
CA ILE A 188 11.56 13.27 12.12
C ILE A 188 10.81 13.07 10.78
N LEU A 189 9.68 12.35 10.79
CA LEU A 189 8.87 12.13 9.59
C LEU A 189 8.41 13.43 8.94
N ASP A 190 8.14 14.48 9.72
CA ASP A 190 7.80 15.81 9.21
C ASP A 190 8.92 16.40 8.36
N GLU A 191 10.16 16.25 8.80
CA GLU A 191 11.32 16.74 8.08
C GLU A 191 11.58 15.93 6.81
N ILE A 192 11.39 14.60 6.86
CA ILE A 192 11.53 13.71 5.71
C ILE A 192 10.45 14.02 4.67
N ALA A 193 9.19 14.14 5.10
CA ALA A 193 8.07 14.48 4.23
C ALA A 193 8.27 15.85 3.56
N THR A 194 8.73 16.85 4.33
CA THR A 194 9.04 18.18 3.80
C THR A 194 10.09 18.12 2.69
N ASP A 195 11.18 17.39 2.91
CA ASP A 195 12.25 17.25 1.92
C ASP A 195 11.76 16.52 0.65
N LEU A 196 10.92 15.49 0.79
CA LEU A 196 10.32 14.78 -0.36
C LEU A 196 9.34 15.66 -1.14
N ILE A 197 8.51 16.45 -0.45
CA ILE A 197 7.57 17.40 -1.09
C ILE A 197 8.34 18.48 -1.88
N ILE A 198 9.46 18.98 -1.34
CA ILE A 198 10.33 19.90 -2.08
C ILE A 198 10.86 19.20 -3.33
N ALA A 199 11.34 17.96 -3.22
CA ALA A 199 11.85 17.23 -4.37
C ALA A 199 10.78 17.00 -5.46
N GLU A 200 9.57 16.63 -5.07
CA GLU A 200 8.44 16.47 -5.99
C GLU A 200 8.07 17.79 -6.67
N THR A 201 7.95 18.88 -5.88
CA THR A 201 7.56 20.20 -6.39
C THR A 201 8.57 20.73 -7.41
N GLU A 202 9.86 20.53 -7.16
CA GLU A 202 10.95 20.93 -8.04
C GLU A 202 11.00 20.06 -9.30
N LEU A 203 10.83 18.73 -9.18
CA LEU A 203 10.74 17.83 -10.34
C LEU A 203 9.53 18.14 -11.22
N ALA A 204 8.42 18.57 -10.64
CA ALA A 204 7.21 18.97 -11.38
C ALA A 204 7.43 20.22 -12.26
N GLN A 205 8.44 21.05 -11.97
CA GLN A 205 8.80 22.19 -12.82
C GLN A 205 9.47 21.76 -14.14
N ILE A 206 10.03 20.54 -14.19
CA ILE A 206 10.73 20.02 -15.36
C ILE A 206 9.70 19.50 -16.37
N ALA A 207 9.52 20.21 -17.48
CA ALA A 207 8.56 19.85 -18.52
C ALA A 207 9.08 18.71 -19.42
N PRO A 208 8.55 17.47 -19.35
CA PRO A 208 9.10 16.34 -20.12
C PRO A 208 8.99 16.53 -21.64
N GLN A 209 8.00 17.30 -22.09
CA GLN A 209 7.74 17.58 -23.52
C GLN A 209 8.83 18.47 -24.15
N ARG A 210 9.62 19.16 -23.33
CA ARG A 210 10.76 19.98 -23.76
C ARG A 210 11.94 19.14 -24.25
N TYR A 211 11.98 17.87 -23.86
CA TYR A 211 13.03 16.92 -24.20
C TYR A 211 12.57 15.95 -25.32
N PRO A 212 13.47 15.58 -26.24
CA PRO A 212 13.18 14.53 -27.22
C PRO A 212 13.01 13.17 -26.52
N GLU A 213 12.40 12.21 -27.21
CA GLU A 213 12.21 10.86 -26.67
C GLU A 213 13.56 10.19 -26.35
N THR A 214 14.53 10.36 -27.25
CA THR A 214 15.88 9.84 -27.07
C THR A 214 16.96 10.89 -27.37
N VAL A 215 18.07 10.82 -26.63
CA VAL A 215 19.31 11.58 -26.89
C VAL A 215 20.47 10.59 -26.85
N GLN A 216 21.20 10.43 -27.96
CA GLN A 216 22.32 9.48 -28.07
C GLN A 216 21.95 8.04 -27.60
N GLY A 217 20.72 7.60 -27.88
CA GLY A 217 20.20 6.29 -27.46
C GLY A 217 19.66 6.21 -26.03
N MET A 218 19.72 7.28 -25.24
CA MET A 218 19.15 7.32 -23.88
C MET A 218 17.71 7.84 -23.91
N PRO A 219 16.73 7.13 -23.28
CA PRO A 219 15.32 7.52 -23.28
C PRO A 219 15.04 8.64 -22.25
N VAL A 220 15.48 9.87 -22.54
CA VAL A 220 15.46 11.00 -21.60
C VAL A 220 14.05 11.35 -21.12
N ARG A 221 13.06 11.42 -22.03
CA ARG A 221 11.67 11.76 -21.65
C ARG A 221 11.07 10.73 -20.70
N ALA A 222 11.29 9.45 -20.98
CA ALA A 222 10.80 8.36 -20.12
C ALA A 222 11.47 8.39 -18.74
N ALA A 223 12.78 8.70 -18.67
CA ALA A 223 13.50 8.81 -17.41
C ALA A 223 13.00 9.98 -16.53
N ILE A 224 12.63 11.13 -17.14
CA ILE A 224 12.02 12.25 -16.41
C ILE A 224 10.67 11.84 -15.85
N LEU A 225 9.79 11.27 -16.67
CA LEU A 225 8.47 10.80 -16.25
C LEU A 225 8.57 9.74 -15.13
N GLN A 226 9.52 8.81 -15.26
CA GLN A 226 9.79 7.80 -14.25
C GLN A 226 10.25 8.44 -12.93
N THR A 227 11.15 9.42 -12.98
CA THR A 227 11.66 10.10 -11.78
C THR A 227 10.55 10.90 -11.10
N GLN A 228 9.73 11.62 -11.86
CA GLN A 228 8.54 12.32 -11.35
C GLN A 228 7.56 11.34 -10.68
N GLY A 229 7.29 10.19 -11.32
CA GLY A 229 6.42 9.15 -10.77
C GLY A 229 6.97 8.54 -9.47
N ILE A 230 8.28 8.24 -9.40
CA ILE A 230 8.91 7.73 -8.17
C ILE A 230 8.85 8.76 -7.05
N SER A 231 9.11 10.04 -7.35
CA SER A 231 9.06 11.11 -6.35
C SER A 231 7.66 11.27 -5.77
N SER A 232 6.64 11.28 -6.64
CA SER A 232 5.24 11.40 -6.21
C SER A 232 4.81 10.20 -5.37
N ALA A 233 5.13 8.98 -5.82
CA ALA A 233 4.86 7.76 -5.05
C ALA A 233 5.57 7.73 -3.68
N ALA A 234 6.76 8.32 -3.57
CA ALA A 234 7.47 8.42 -2.29
C ALA A 234 6.80 9.41 -1.32
N VAL A 235 6.32 10.54 -1.83
CA VAL A 235 5.54 11.52 -1.03
C VAL A 235 4.24 10.90 -0.56
N ASP A 236 3.51 10.24 -1.45
CA ASP A 236 2.26 9.54 -1.12
C ASP A 236 2.50 8.50 -0.03
N ALA A 237 3.51 7.65 -0.20
CA ALA A 237 3.84 6.61 0.78
C ALA A 237 4.17 7.20 2.17
N VAL A 238 5.02 8.22 2.25
CA VAL A 238 5.37 8.82 3.56
C VAL A 238 4.15 9.49 4.19
N THR A 239 3.33 10.17 3.40
CA THR A 239 2.15 10.88 3.89
C THR A 239 1.06 9.93 4.36
N GLU A 240 0.81 8.84 3.62
CA GLU A 240 -0.20 7.83 3.93
C GLU A 240 0.18 6.98 5.13
N PHE A 241 1.46 6.59 5.25
CA PHE A 241 1.93 5.73 6.36
C PHE A 241 2.31 6.50 7.63
N ARG A 242 2.47 7.83 7.57
CA ARG A 242 2.79 8.64 8.75
C ARG A 242 1.81 8.42 9.92
N PRO A 243 0.48 8.51 9.75
CA PRO A 243 -0.47 8.26 10.85
C PRO A 243 -0.33 6.86 11.46
N VAL A 244 0.13 5.89 10.67
CA VAL A 244 0.38 4.52 11.14
C VAL A 244 1.61 4.50 12.04
N ILE A 245 2.72 5.09 11.62
CA ILE A 245 3.95 5.14 12.43
C ILE A 245 3.70 5.88 13.75
N GLU A 246 2.90 6.94 13.73
CA GLU A 246 2.54 7.72 14.92
C GLU A 246 1.61 6.96 15.89
N GLN A 247 0.63 6.21 15.37
CA GLN A 247 -0.38 5.54 16.21
C GLN A 247 0.00 4.10 16.60
N LEU A 248 0.84 3.41 15.83
CA LEU A 248 1.19 2.02 16.08
C LEU A 248 1.79 1.78 17.48
N PRO A 249 2.67 2.65 18.03
CA PRO A 249 3.13 2.52 19.41
C PRO A 249 1.98 2.54 20.43
N SER A 250 1.03 3.45 20.29
CA SER A 250 -0.16 3.51 21.16
C SER A 250 -1.01 2.24 21.02
N ILE A 251 -1.34 1.84 19.80
CA ILE A 251 -2.14 0.63 19.51
C ILE A 251 -1.46 -0.63 20.08
N ALA A 252 -0.13 -0.70 20.02
CA ALA A 252 0.65 -1.82 20.53
C ALA A 252 0.97 -1.73 22.04
N GLY A 253 0.40 -0.78 22.78
CA GLY A 253 0.62 -0.64 24.23
C GLY A 253 2.06 -0.26 24.58
N ALA A 254 2.72 0.58 23.78
CA ALA A 254 4.01 1.16 24.14
C ALA A 254 3.88 2.14 25.32
N ARG A 255 5.01 2.70 25.79
CA ARG A 255 5.06 3.74 26.84
C ARG A 255 4.49 3.31 28.19
N GLY A 256 4.48 2.01 28.47
CA GLY A 256 3.92 1.45 29.70
C GLY A 256 2.39 1.43 29.74
N GLU A 257 1.73 1.63 28.59
CA GLU A 257 0.29 1.45 28.46
C GLU A 257 -0.07 -0.02 28.26
N ARG A 258 -1.19 -0.45 28.82
CA ARG A 258 -1.76 -1.77 28.56
C ARG A 258 -3.05 -1.60 27.78
N LYS A 259 -3.06 -2.06 26.53
CA LYS A 259 -4.27 -2.06 25.68
C LYS A 259 -5.01 -3.37 25.80
N LYS A 260 -6.33 -3.33 25.84
CA LYS A 260 -7.21 -4.49 25.90
C LYS A 260 -8.03 -4.59 24.62
N TYR A 261 -7.92 -5.68 23.89
CA TYR A 261 -8.68 -5.87 22.65
C TYR A 261 -9.62 -7.06 22.74
N LEU A 262 -10.78 -6.92 22.10
CA LEU A 262 -11.65 -8.05 21.79
C LEU A 262 -11.25 -8.61 20.43
N VAL A 263 -10.74 -9.84 20.39
CA VAL A 263 -10.48 -10.54 19.14
C VAL A 263 -11.72 -11.38 18.80
N LEU A 264 -12.27 -11.18 17.61
CA LEU A 264 -13.38 -11.98 17.08
C LEU A 264 -12.85 -12.92 15.99
N PHE A 265 -13.02 -14.22 16.20
CA PHE A 265 -12.61 -15.24 15.24
C PHE A 265 -13.75 -15.48 14.24
N GLN A 266 -13.43 -15.34 12.96
CA GLN A 266 -14.36 -15.56 11.85
C GLN A 266 -14.09 -16.91 11.18
N ASN A 267 -15.16 -17.64 10.87
CA ASN A 267 -15.09 -18.84 10.03
C ASN A 267 -15.52 -18.48 8.60
N ASP A 268 -14.55 -18.25 7.73
CA ASP A 268 -14.74 -17.95 6.30
C ASP A 268 -15.36 -19.11 5.50
N ALA A 269 -15.30 -20.34 6.02
CA ALA A 269 -16.04 -21.49 5.47
C ALA A 269 -17.56 -21.35 5.61
N GLU A 270 -18.02 -20.53 6.56
CA GLU A 270 -19.41 -20.15 6.79
C GLU A 270 -19.52 -18.64 6.53
N LEU A 271 -19.45 -18.27 5.25
CA LEU A 271 -19.18 -16.89 4.86
C LEU A 271 -20.22 -15.90 5.42
N ARG A 272 -19.71 -14.75 5.88
CA ARG A 272 -20.48 -13.55 6.22
C ARG A 272 -19.83 -12.33 5.58
N PRO A 273 -20.57 -11.21 5.45
CA PRO A 273 -20.12 -10.00 4.76
C PRO A 273 -18.74 -9.47 5.19
N THR A 274 -18.43 -9.52 6.49
CA THR A 274 -17.14 -9.04 7.01
C THR A 274 -16.01 -10.07 6.97
N GLY A 275 -16.21 -11.26 6.39
CA GLY A 275 -15.15 -12.28 6.27
C GLY A 275 -15.39 -13.63 6.93
N GLY A 276 -16.58 -13.86 7.49
CA GLY A 276 -16.95 -15.18 8.02
C GLY A 276 -17.85 -15.11 9.24
N PHE A 277 -18.47 -16.24 9.59
CA PHE A 277 -19.31 -16.37 10.78
C PHE A 277 -18.49 -16.15 12.05
N LEU A 278 -18.97 -15.31 12.97
CA LEU A 278 -18.30 -15.11 14.25
C LEU A 278 -18.41 -16.40 15.06
N THR A 279 -17.32 -17.14 15.19
CA THR A 279 -17.34 -18.46 15.83
C THR A 279 -16.87 -18.40 17.26
N ALA A 280 -15.90 -17.55 17.58
CA ALA A 280 -15.33 -17.46 18.93
C ALA A 280 -14.82 -16.06 19.18
N PHE A 281 -14.44 -15.81 20.43
CA PHE A 281 -13.77 -14.58 20.78
C PHE A 281 -12.63 -14.85 21.76
N ALA A 282 -11.71 -13.89 21.85
CA ALA A 282 -10.75 -13.78 22.92
C ALA A 282 -10.68 -12.34 23.42
N VAL A 283 -10.38 -12.17 24.69
CA VAL A 283 -9.92 -10.90 25.24
C VAL A 283 -8.41 -11.03 25.39
N ILE A 284 -7.69 -10.11 24.79
CA ILE A 284 -6.22 -10.06 24.85
C ILE A 284 -5.80 -8.74 25.48
N ASN A 285 -4.63 -8.77 26.11
CA ASN A 285 -3.92 -7.56 26.51
C ASN A 285 -2.67 -7.42 25.66
N VAL A 286 -2.34 -6.20 25.27
CA VAL A 286 -1.14 -5.85 24.52
C VAL A 286 -0.36 -4.83 25.31
N GLU A 287 0.88 -5.15 25.62
CA GLU A 287 1.79 -4.30 26.38
C GLU A 287 3.19 -4.40 25.76
N ASN A 288 3.76 -3.27 25.35
CA ASN A 288 5.03 -3.18 24.62
C ASN A 288 5.09 -4.14 23.41
N GLY A 289 3.96 -4.29 22.71
CA GLY A 289 3.77 -5.20 21.58
C GLY A 289 3.57 -6.67 21.96
N LYS A 290 3.78 -7.04 23.22
CA LYS A 290 3.53 -8.41 23.69
C LYS A 290 2.03 -8.65 23.82
N VAL A 291 1.55 -9.62 23.06
CA VAL A 291 0.16 -10.10 23.14
C VAL A 291 0.03 -11.20 24.19
N GLU A 292 -0.84 -10.97 25.18
CA GLU A 292 -1.17 -11.94 26.23
C GLU A 292 -2.68 -12.25 26.21
N PRO A 293 -3.08 -13.53 26.00
CA PRO A 293 -4.47 -13.93 26.13
C PRO A 293 -4.95 -13.81 27.58
N GLU A 294 -6.06 -13.10 27.82
CA GLU A 294 -6.75 -13.04 29.12
C GLU A 294 -7.80 -14.14 29.22
N LYS A 295 -8.62 -14.30 28.18
CA LYS A 295 -9.60 -15.37 28.05
C LYS A 295 -9.96 -15.62 26.60
N SER A 296 -10.50 -16.79 26.31
CA SER A 296 -11.09 -17.16 25.03
C SER A 296 -12.29 -18.06 25.27
N ASP A 297 -13.34 -17.93 24.47
CA ASP A 297 -14.55 -18.74 24.61
C ASP A 297 -15.32 -18.81 23.29
N ASP A 298 -16.33 -19.67 23.24
CA ASP A 298 -17.27 -19.79 22.14
C ASP A 298 -18.20 -18.56 22.09
N ILE A 299 -18.52 -18.07 20.87
CA ILE A 299 -19.49 -17.00 20.67
C ILE A 299 -20.85 -17.34 21.29
N TYR A 300 -21.22 -18.64 21.31
CA TYR A 300 -22.50 -19.08 21.87
C TYR A 300 -22.57 -18.84 23.39
N GLU A 301 -21.44 -18.77 24.10
CA GLU A 301 -21.41 -18.41 25.51
C GLU A 301 -21.72 -16.92 25.73
N LEU A 302 -21.36 -16.05 24.77
CA LEU A 302 -21.82 -14.66 24.79
C LEU A 302 -23.32 -14.58 24.54
N ASP A 303 -23.84 -15.30 23.55
CA ASP A 303 -25.27 -15.28 23.22
C ASP A 303 -26.14 -15.78 24.39
N LYS A 304 -25.70 -16.81 25.12
CA LYS A 304 -26.40 -17.29 26.32
C LYS A 304 -26.51 -16.21 27.41
N LYS A 305 -25.48 -15.38 27.56
CA LYS A 305 -25.40 -14.28 28.54
C LYS A 305 -26.09 -13.01 28.04
N TYR A 306 -26.23 -12.84 26.73
CA TYR A 306 -26.85 -11.69 26.09
C TYR A 306 -28.38 -11.72 26.26
N LYS A 307 -28.92 -10.78 27.04
CA LYS A 307 -30.33 -10.77 27.44
C LYS A 307 -31.23 -9.92 26.53
N THR A 308 -30.65 -9.05 25.72
CA THR A 308 -31.41 -8.14 24.85
C THR A 308 -31.97 -8.91 23.67
N LYS A 309 -33.28 -8.82 23.44
CA LYS A 309 -33.95 -9.51 22.33
C LYS A 309 -34.27 -8.53 21.21
N LEU A 310 -33.32 -8.35 20.31
CA LEU A 310 -33.56 -7.61 19.07
C LEU A 310 -34.25 -8.53 18.05
N PRO A 311 -35.16 -8.01 17.20
CA PRO A 311 -35.73 -8.80 16.12
C PRO A 311 -34.61 -9.22 15.16
N ILE A 312 -34.67 -10.46 14.68
CA ILE A 312 -33.77 -10.92 13.61
C ILE A 312 -34.09 -10.13 12.33
N PRO A 313 -33.08 -9.61 11.62
CA PRO A 313 -33.28 -9.01 10.30
C PRO A 313 -34.02 -9.97 9.36
N GLU A 314 -34.93 -9.44 8.54
CA GLU A 314 -35.83 -10.26 7.70
C GLU A 314 -35.03 -11.18 6.77
N GLU A 315 -33.97 -10.64 6.17
CA GLU A 315 -33.10 -11.32 5.22
C GLU A 315 -32.40 -12.52 5.84
N LEU A 316 -31.95 -12.40 7.10
CA LEU A 316 -31.39 -13.52 7.85
C LEU A 316 -32.47 -14.54 8.22
N GLY A 317 -33.65 -14.06 8.65
CA GLY A 317 -34.78 -14.88 9.07
C GLY A 317 -35.34 -15.79 7.98
N ARG A 318 -35.06 -15.52 6.69
CA ARG A 318 -35.44 -16.38 5.57
C ARG A 318 -34.82 -17.78 5.63
N TYR A 319 -33.59 -17.89 6.16
CA TYR A 319 -32.89 -19.17 6.27
C TYR A 319 -32.51 -19.56 7.70
N LEU A 320 -32.29 -18.59 8.59
CA LEU A 320 -32.02 -18.82 10.02
C LEU A 320 -33.33 -19.01 10.82
N ILE A 321 -34.16 -19.95 10.39
CA ILE A 321 -35.54 -20.14 10.88
C ILE A 321 -35.66 -20.59 12.34
N THR A 322 -34.56 -21.05 12.95
CA THR A 322 -34.52 -21.47 14.36
C THR A 322 -34.29 -20.31 15.31
N GLU A 323 -33.78 -19.18 14.80
CA GLU A 323 -33.43 -18.02 15.61
C GLU A 323 -34.64 -17.12 15.85
N LYS A 324 -34.92 -16.82 17.12
CA LYS A 324 -36.05 -15.97 17.52
C LYS A 324 -35.63 -14.52 17.83
N SER A 325 -34.33 -14.27 17.88
CA SER A 325 -33.75 -12.98 18.20
C SER A 325 -32.41 -12.84 17.50
N TRP A 326 -31.99 -11.60 17.24
CA TRP A 326 -30.71 -11.32 16.63
C TRP A 326 -29.58 -11.53 17.64
N ASN A 327 -28.80 -12.58 17.41
CA ASN A 327 -27.67 -12.98 18.25
C ASN A 327 -26.41 -12.21 17.86
N LEU A 328 -25.47 -12.06 18.81
CA LEU A 328 -24.20 -11.35 18.61
C LEU A 328 -23.40 -11.98 17.47
N ARG A 329 -23.44 -13.31 17.35
CA ARG A 329 -22.72 -14.08 16.32
C ARG A 329 -23.09 -13.74 14.86
N ASP A 330 -24.26 -13.14 14.65
CA ASP A 330 -24.78 -12.74 13.35
C ASP A 330 -24.90 -11.21 13.23
N MET A 331 -24.23 -10.40 14.06
CA MET A 331 -24.25 -8.94 13.96
C MET A 331 -23.22 -8.35 12.99
N ASN A 332 -22.56 -9.18 12.18
CA ASN A 332 -21.56 -8.78 11.19
C ASN A 332 -22.08 -8.81 9.73
N ILE A 333 -23.29 -8.27 9.53
CA ILE A 333 -24.05 -8.36 8.27
C ILE A 333 -23.83 -7.17 7.33
N SER A 334 -23.44 -6.01 7.85
CA SER A 334 -22.94 -4.95 6.97
C SER A 334 -21.57 -5.39 6.43
N PRO A 335 -21.31 -5.31 5.11
CA PRO A 335 -19.97 -5.53 4.59
C PRO A 335 -18.98 -4.46 5.02
N ASP A 336 -19.44 -3.23 5.33
CA ASP A 336 -18.60 -2.24 6.03
C ASP A 336 -18.36 -2.74 7.46
N PHE A 337 -17.12 -3.12 7.74
CA PHE A 337 -16.72 -3.72 9.01
C PHE A 337 -16.92 -2.75 10.18
N LYS A 338 -16.61 -1.46 10.00
CA LYS A 338 -16.83 -0.47 11.05
C LYS A 338 -18.32 -0.37 11.39
N VAL A 339 -19.20 -0.33 10.39
CA VAL A 339 -20.66 -0.30 10.61
C VAL A 339 -21.14 -1.57 11.34
N SER A 340 -20.61 -2.73 10.97
CA SER A 340 -20.89 -3.98 11.68
C SER A 340 -20.42 -3.93 13.14
N MET A 341 -19.26 -3.35 13.43
CA MET A 341 -18.75 -3.22 14.79
C MET A 341 -19.46 -2.13 15.61
N ASP A 342 -19.90 -1.04 14.97
CA ASP A 342 -20.77 -0.03 15.59
C ASP A 342 -22.13 -0.64 16.01
N GLN A 343 -22.61 -1.66 15.28
CA GLN A 343 -23.79 -2.43 15.65
C GLN A 343 -23.51 -3.46 16.75
N PHE A 344 -22.40 -4.21 16.63
CA PHE A 344 -22.04 -5.30 17.55
C PHE A 344 -21.62 -4.79 18.94
N PHE A 345 -20.71 -3.80 19.00
CA PHE A 345 -20.03 -3.42 20.24
C PHE A 345 -20.99 -2.94 21.35
N PRO A 346 -21.99 -2.07 21.07
CA PRO A 346 -22.94 -1.65 22.10
C PRO A 346 -23.78 -2.81 22.68
N GLN A 347 -23.95 -3.91 21.94
CA GLN A 347 -24.65 -5.09 22.43
C GLN A 347 -23.71 -5.98 23.25
N TYR A 348 -22.48 -6.16 22.80
CA TYR A 348 -21.43 -6.84 23.55
C TYR A 348 -21.17 -6.19 24.92
N SER A 349 -21.11 -4.85 25.00
CA SER A 349 -20.88 -4.12 26.26
C SER A 349 -21.98 -4.32 27.31
N LYS A 350 -23.15 -4.87 26.92
CA LYS A 350 -24.26 -5.21 27.82
C LYS A 350 -24.18 -6.63 28.38
N VAL A 351 -23.26 -7.46 27.88
CA VAL A 351 -23.13 -8.86 28.28
C VAL A 351 -22.51 -8.94 29.69
N PRO A 352 -23.20 -9.49 30.70
CA PRO A 352 -22.68 -9.55 32.06
C PRO A 352 -21.42 -10.43 32.16
N GLY A 353 -20.41 -9.95 32.90
CA GLY A 353 -19.15 -10.67 33.13
C GLY A 353 -18.12 -10.55 32.00
N GLU A 354 -18.45 -9.80 30.95
CA GLU A 354 -17.56 -9.50 29.84
C GLU A 354 -16.95 -8.09 30.00
N PRO A 355 -15.65 -7.89 29.69
CA PRO A 355 -15.03 -6.58 29.85
C PRO A 355 -15.61 -5.61 28.83
N ASN A 356 -16.06 -4.44 29.33
CA ASN A 356 -16.60 -3.35 28.50
C ASN A 356 -15.57 -2.24 28.24
N ASN A 357 -14.38 -2.34 28.83
CA ASN A 357 -13.28 -1.37 28.72
C ASN A 357 -12.20 -1.85 27.74
N VAL A 358 -12.61 -2.34 26.57
CA VAL A 358 -11.68 -2.65 25.48
C VAL A 358 -11.29 -1.35 24.75
N ASP A 359 -10.13 -1.32 24.12
CA ASP A 359 -9.64 -0.24 23.26
C ASP A 359 -10.06 -0.42 21.79
N GLY A 360 -10.50 -1.63 21.43
CA GLY A 360 -10.95 -1.95 20.08
C GLY A 360 -11.32 -3.42 19.89
N ILE A 361 -11.75 -3.74 18.67
CA ILE A 361 -12.08 -5.06 18.18
C ILE A 361 -11.17 -5.40 17.00
N ILE A 362 -10.62 -6.61 17.00
CA ILE A 362 -9.80 -7.15 15.91
C ILE A 362 -10.50 -8.40 15.39
N THR A 363 -10.80 -8.49 14.09
CA THR A 363 -11.25 -9.76 13.51
C THR A 363 -10.12 -10.48 12.83
N VAL A 364 -10.07 -11.80 12.98
CA VAL A 364 -9.20 -12.68 12.21
C VAL A 364 -10.01 -13.88 11.71
N ASN A 365 -9.90 -14.20 10.42
CA ASN A 365 -10.51 -15.42 9.88
C ASN A 365 -9.52 -16.58 9.76
N THR A 366 -9.98 -17.76 9.32
CA THR A 366 -9.15 -18.98 9.34
C THR A 366 -7.98 -18.92 8.36
N LYS A 367 -8.10 -18.12 7.30
CA LYS A 367 -7.01 -17.85 6.35
C LYS A 367 -5.78 -17.22 6.98
N VAL A 368 -5.95 -16.32 7.96
CA VAL A 368 -4.81 -15.74 8.71
C VAL A 368 -3.98 -16.83 9.36
N LEU A 369 -4.65 -17.83 9.93
CA LEU A 369 -4.01 -18.90 10.64
C LEU A 369 -3.31 -19.88 9.69
N THR A 370 -3.90 -20.19 8.52
CA THR A 370 -3.23 -21.00 7.50
C THR A 370 -2.00 -20.30 6.93
N ASP A 371 -2.09 -19.00 6.68
CA ASP A 371 -1.02 -18.20 6.10
C ASP A 371 0.15 -18.06 7.10
N LEU A 372 -0.14 -17.79 8.38
CA LEU A 372 0.89 -17.77 9.43
C LEU A 372 1.60 -19.12 9.57
N LEU A 373 0.88 -20.24 9.56
CA LEU A 373 1.49 -21.57 9.65
C LEU A 373 2.27 -21.97 8.39
N SER A 374 1.97 -21.38 7.22
CA SER A 374 2.78 -21.56 6.01
C SER A 374 4.19 -20.98 6.18
N VAL A 375 4.33 -19.89 6.93
CA VAL A 375 5.60 -19.23 7.23
C VAL A 375 6.31 -19.88 8.43
N LEU A 376 5.57 -20.11 9.51
CA LEU A 376 6.13 -20.66 10.76
C LEU A 376 6.41 -22.16 10.66
N GLY A 377 5.69 -22.88 9.80
CA GLY A 377 5.61 -24.34 9.80
C GLY A 377 4.74 -24.90 10.95
N PRO A 378 4.64 -26.24 11.08
CA PRO A 378 3.73 -26.90 12.01
C PRO A 378 3.90 -26.51 13.49
N VAL A 379 2.80 -26.33 14.22
CA VAL A 379 2.77 -25.89 15.63
C VAL A 379 2.20 -26.99 16.51
N GLU A 380 2.92 -27.36 17.56
CA GLU A 380 2.42 -28.25 18.61
C GLU A 380 1.56 -27.44 19.60
N VAL A 381 0.33 -27.90 19.83
CA VAL A 381 -0.60 -27.29 20.78
C VAL A 381 -0.80 -28.23 21.96
N PRO A 382 -0.41 -27.83 23.19
CA PRO A 382 -0.55 -28.67 24.38
C PRO A 382 -1.98 -29.19 24.57
N GLY A 383 -2.14 -30.51 24.64
CA GLY A 383 -3.43 -31.19 24.81
C GLY A 383 -4.23 -31.40 23.52
N TYR A 384 -3.78 -30.86 22.38
CA TYR A 384 -4.50 -30.92 21.10
C TYR A 384 -3.66 -31.49 19.94
N GLY A 385 -2.34 -31.55 20.08
CA GLY A 385 -1.43 -32.16 19.11
C GLY A 385 -0.89 -31.18 18.07
N LEU A 386 -0.46 -31.71 16.92
CA LEU A 386 0.20 -30.94 15.87
C LEU A 386 -0.81 -30.30 14.91
N PHE A 387 -0.59 -29.04 14.57
CA PHE A 387 -1.37 -28.29 13.59
C PHE A 387 -0.48 -27.80 12.46
N SER A 388 -0.93 -27.94 11.20
CA SER A 388 -0.20 -27.42 10.04
C SER A 388 -1.12 -26.81 8.98
N SER A 389 -0.51 -26.06 8.06
CA SER A 389 -1.16 -25.50 6.87
C SER A 389 -1.16 -26.47 5.67
N LYS A 390 -0.65 -27.70 5.83
CA LYS A 390 -0.63 -28.67 4.72
C LYS A 390 -2.04 -29.11 4.38
N ILE A 391 -2.28 -29.45 3.12
CA ILE A 391 -3.57 -29.99 2.70
C ILE A 391 -3.75 -31.39 3.28
N ASP A 392 -4.89 -31.59 3.95
CA ASP A 392 -5.33 -32.87 4.46
C ASP A 392 -6.22 -33.57 3.42
N PRO A 393 -5.85 -34.79 2.96
CA PRO A 393 -6.60 -35.50 1.93
C PRO A 393 -8.01 -35.91 2.37
N ARG A 394 -8.34 -35.90 3.67
CA ARG A 394 -9.68 -36.26 4.18
C ARG A 394 -10.73 -35.20 3.86
N CYS A 395 -10.32 -33.93 3.73
CA CYS A 395 -11.21 -32.82 3.37
C CYS A 395 -10.82 -32.11 2.09
N ASP A 396 -9.61 -32.32 1.55
CA ASP A 396 -9.02 -31.47 0.50
C ASP A 396 -8.97 -29.99 0.95
N CYS A 397 -8.55 -29.78 2.19
CA CYS A 397 -8.50 -28.49 2.86
C CYS A 397 -7.29 -28.43 3.80
N PRO A 398 -6.84 -27.25 4.26
CA PRO A 398 -5.77 -27.13 5.24
C PRO A 398 -6.04 -27.96 6.51
N GLU A 399 -5.05 -28.74 6.95
CA GLU A 399 -5.13 -29.68 8.08
C GLU A 399 -5.64 -28.99 9.36
N ILE A 400 -5.19 -27.76 9.62
CA ILE A 400 -5.69 -26.96 10.74
C ILE A 400 -7.21 -26.76 10.71
N ILE A 401 -7.80 -26.50 9.54
CA ILE A 401 -9.26 -26.32 9.40
C ILE A 401 -9.97 -27.64 9.70
N TYR A 402 -9.43 -28.76 9.23
CA TYR A 402 -9.96 -30.08 9.51
C TYR A 402 -9.91 -30.41 11.01
N ILE A 403 -8.74 -30.27 11.64
CA ILE A 403 -8.53 -30.58 13.06
C ILE A 403 -9.42 -29.70 13.95
N LEU A 404 -9.48 -28.39 13.68
CA LEU A 404 -10.36 -27.48 14.41
C LEU A 404 -11.83 -27.89 14.26
N SER A 405 -12.26 -28.22 13.03
CA SER A 405 -13.62 -28.70 12.78
C SER A 405 -13.92 -30.00 13.54
N GLU A 406 -12.97 -30.94 13.58
CA GLU A 406 -13.09 -32.21 14.31
C GLU A 406 -13.19 -31.97 15.83
N ILE A 407 -12.30 -31.16 16.39
CA ILE A 407 -12.29 -30.86 17.82
C ILE A 407 -13.62 -30.24 18.26
N ILE A 408 -14.19 -29.34 17.46
CA ILE A 408 -15.39 -28.56 17.81
C ILE A 408 -16.69 -29.35 17.57
N THR A 409 -16.76 -30.14 16.49
CA THR A 409 -18.03 -30.72 16.00
C THR A 409 -18.25 -32.17 16.45
N ARG A 410 -17.19 -32.91 16.77
CA ARG A 410 -17.31 -34.34 17.09
C ARG A 410 -18.09 -34.58 18.39
N PRO A 411 -19.19 -35.35 18.36
CA PRO A 411 -19.93 -35.70 19.56
C PRO A 411 -19.05 -36.48 20.53
N THR A 412 -19.10 -36.11 21.81
CA THR A 412 -18.44 -36.83 22.90
C THR A 412 -19.50 -37.46 23.82
N PRO A 413 -19.23 -38.63 24.42
CA PRO A 413 -20.15 -39.29 25.34
C PRO A 413 -20.30 -38.56 26.70
N TYR A 414 -19.61 -37.44 26.88
CA TYR A 414 -19.66 -36.56 28.04
C TYR A 414 -19.96 -35.13 27.60
N LEU A 415 -20.55 -34.33 28.50
CA LEU A 415 -20.75 -32.90 28.28
C LEU A 415 -19.37 -32.23 28.21
N ARG A 416 -19.02 -31.67 27.06
CA ARG A 416 -17.86 -30.79 26.92
C ARG A 416 -18.31 -29.38 27.29
N ASP A 417 -17.86 -28.89 28.44
CA ASP A 417 -18.14 -27.52 28.89
C ASP A 417 -17.46 -26.47 27.99
N ASP A 418 -16.34 -26.81 27.34
CA ASP A 418 -15.60 -25.89 26.46
C ASP A 418 -15.19 -26.59 25.14
N ARG A 419 -16.02 -26.44 24.09
CA ARG A 419 -15.75 -27.03 22.76
C ARG A 419 -14.72 -26.23 21.95
N LYS A 420 -14.43 -24.98 22.33
CA LYS A 420 -13.51 -24.06 21.63
C LYS A 420 -12.28 -23.69 22.47
N GLY A 421 -12.05 -24.39 23.56
CA GLY A 421 -10.88 -24.27 24.45
C GLY A 421 -9.54 -24.57 23.80
N VAL A 422 -9.52 -25.00 22.54
CA VAL A 422 -8.30 -25.11 21.71
C VAL A 422 -7.77 -23.74 21.28
N ILE A 423 -8.64 -22.73 21.13
CA ILE A 423 -8.29 -21.44 20.53
C ILE A 423 -7.25 -20.69 21.37
N GLY A 424 -7.45 -20.59 22.69
CA GLY A 424 -6.49 -19.94 23.59
C GLY A 424 -5.10 -20.60 23.56
N PRO A 425 -4.98 -21.92 23.81
CA PRO A 425 -3.74 -22.67 23.68
C PRO A 425 -3.09 -22.56 22.29
N LEU A 426 -3.87 -22.65 21.21
CA LEU A 426 -3.38 -22.53 19.85
C LEU A 426 -2.82 -21.12 19.57
N MET A 427 -3.56 -20.07 19.93
CA MET A 427 -3.10 -18.68 19.81
C MET A 427 -1.79 -18.48 20.56
N ARG A 428 -1.69 -18.99 21.80
CA ARG A 428 -0.46 -18.91 22.59
C ARG A 428 0.71 -19.65 21.94
N SER A 429 0.49 -20.88 21.44
CA SER A 429 1.51 -21.65 20.74
C SER A 429 1.99 -20.97 19.46
N VAL A 430 1.07 -20.41 18.66
CA VAL A 430 1.40 -19.66 17.44
C VAL A 430 2.20 -18.40 17.77
N LEU A 431 1.74 -17.59 18.73
CA LEU A 431 2.45 -16.38 19.17
C LEU A 431 3.85 -16.70 19.72
N THR A 432 3.97 -17.72 20.57
CA THR A 432 5.26 -18.16 21.11
C THR A 432 6.21 -18.58 20.00
N LYS A 433 5.72 -19.32 19.00
CA LYS A 433 6.54 -19.73 17.86
C LYS A 433 6.94 -18.54 16.97
N ALA A 434 6.03 -17.60 16.74
CA ALA A 434 6.32 -16.37 16.00
C ALA A 434 7.41 -15.55 16.71
N TYR A 435 7.28 -15.33 18.02
CA TYR A 435 8.31 -14.65 18.79
C TYR A 435 9.64 -15.40 18.81
N ALA A 436 9.63 -16.73 18.93
CA ALA A 436 10.86 -17.52 18.89
C ALA A 436 11.51 -17.63 17.49
N SER A 437 10.90 -17.06 16.45
CA SER A 437 11.38 -17.22 15.08
C SER A 437 12.67 -16.44 14.79
N PRO A 438 13.57 -16.98 13.93
CA PRO A 438 14.79 -16.29 13.51
C PRO A 438 14.50 -14.92 12.86
N LYS A 439 15.46 -13.98 12.93
CA LYS A 439 15.35 -12.63 12.33
C LYS A 439 14.96 -12.68 10.84
N THR A 440 15.40 -13.71 10.12
CA THR A 440 15.13 -13.90 8.68
C THR A 440 13.66 -14.19 8.36
N VAL A 441 12.85 -14.63 9.33
CA VAL A 441 11.44 -14.98 9.16
C VAL A 441 10.53 -13.76 9.40
N TRP A 442 10.97 -12.78 10.19
CA TRP A 442 10.17 -11.60 10.52
C TRP A 442 9.69 -10.78 9.32
N PRO A 443 10.50 -10.52 8.28
CA PRO A 443 10.01 -9.85 7.07
C PRO A 443 8.86 -10.60 6.39
N GLN A 444 8.91 -11.93 6.38
CA GLN A 444 7.84 -12.77 5.80
C GLN A 444 6.57 -12.73 6.64
N LEU A 445 6.69 -12.76 7.98
CA LEU A 445 5.54 -12.62 8.88
C LEU A 445 4.88 -11.25 8.76
N PHE A 446 5.69 -10.18 8.68
CA PHE A 446 5.20 -8.82 8.47
C PHE A 446 4.45 -8.71 7.14
N GLN A 447 5.05 -9.18 6.04
CA GLN A 447 4.41 -9.18 4.73
C GLN A 447 3.10 -9.98 4.76
N THR A 448 3.11 -11.17 5.36
CA THR A 448 1.91 -12.01 5.50
C THR A 448 0.79 -11.30 6.28
N GLY A 449 1.15 -10.58 7.35
CA GLY A 449 0.20 -9.75 8.09
C GLY A 449 -0.38 -8.64 7.24
N MET A 450 0.45 -7.91 6.49
CA MET A 450 0.01 -6.84 5.58
C MET A 450 -0.88 -7.37 4.45
N ASP A 451 -0.55 -8.51 3.86
CA ASP A 451 -1.35 -9.14 2.81
C ASP A 451 -2.73 -9.57 3.36
N ASN A 452 -2.77 -10.09 4.59
CA ASN A 452 -4.01 -10.46 5.27
C ASN A 452 -4.86 -9.22 5.64
N ILE A 453 -4.25 -8.08 5.95
CA ILE A 453 -4.97 -6.81 6.14
C ILE A 453 -5.53 -6.31 4.82
N ALA A 454 -4.69 -6.24 3.78
CA ALA A 454 -5.08 -5.75 2.45
C ALA A 454 -6.19 -6.59 1.81
N SER A 455 -6.23 -7.89 2.12
CA SER A 455 -7.24 -8.84 1.64
C SER A 455 -8.43 -9.03 2.60
N ARG A 456 -8.51 -8.22 3.67
CA ARG A 456 -9.58 -8.23 4.69
C ARG A 456 -9.76 -9.54 5.45
N HIS A 457 -8.67 -10.29 5.61
CA HIS A 457 -8.61 -11.44 6.52
C HIS A 457 -8.32 -11.01 7.97
N ILE A 458 -7.68 -9.84 8.14
CA ILE A 458 -7.55 -9.13 9.40
C ILE A 458 -8.22 -7.76 9.25
N GLN A 459 -9.08 -7.38 10.20
CA GLN A 459 -9.69 -6.04 10.22
C GLN A 459 -9.70 -5.48 11.64
N PHE A 460 -9.66 -4.14 11.74
CA PHE A 460 -9.53 -3.41 13.00
C PHE A 460 -10.64 -2.40 13.17
N TYR A 461 -11.15 -2.32 14.40
CA TYR A 461 -12.10 -1.33 14.85
C TYR A 461 -11.58 -0.76 16.16
N PHE A 462 -11.28 0.53 16.20
CA PHE A 462 -10.78 1.20 17.39
C PHE A 462 -11.83 2.14 17.95
N LEU A 463 -11.87 2.22 19.28
CA LEU A 463 -12.73 3.17 19.99
C LEU A 463 -12.08 4.55 20.09
N ASP A 464 -10.75 4.61 20.04
CA ASP A 464 -10.02 5.85 19.84
C ASP A 464 -10.15 6.33 18.38
N GLU A 465 -10.57 7.58 18.20
CA GLU A 465 -10.87 8.15 16.89
C GLU A 465 -9.62 8.26 16.01
N LYS A 466 -8.45 8.58 16.58
CA LYS A 466 -7.20 8.70 15.82
C LYS A 466 -6.73 7.34 15.34
N ALA A 467 -6.75 6.33 16.21
CA ALA A 467 -6.43 4.95 15.84
C ALA A 467 -7.40 4.42 14.77
N GLN A 468 -8.70 4.74 14.87
CA GLN A 468 -9.70 4.35 13.88
C GLN A 468 -9.45 5.01 12.52
N GLN A 469 -9.16 6.31 12.49
CA GLN A 469 -8.81 7.02 11.26
C GLN A 469 -7.54 6.43 10.62
N THR A 470 -6.51 6.12 11.42
CA THR A 470 -5.31 5.44 10.93
C THR A 470 -5.63 4.09 10.29
N ALA A 471 -6.48 3.27 10.92
CA ALA A 471 -6.90 2.00 10.36
C ALA A 471 -7.68 2.16 9.04
N GLU A 472 -8.45 3.24 8.88
CA GLU A 472 -9.16 3.55 7.64
C GLU A 472 -8.22 3.95 6.51
N VAL A 473 -7.17 4.72 6.79
CA VAL A 473 -6.18 5.15 5.79
C VAL A 473 -5.51 3.95 5.13
N ILE A 474 -5.04 2.96 5.91
CA ILE A 474 -4.40 1.75 5.37
C ILE A 474 -5.38 0.62 5.02
N ASN A 475 -6.66 0.95 4.83
CA ASN A 475 -7.71 0.00 4.48
C ASN A 475 -7.93 -1.17 5.48
N ALA A 476 -7.40 -1.05 6.69
CA ALA A 476 -7.47 -2.06 7.74
C ALA A 476 -8.81 -2.06 8.49
N ALA A 477 -9.60 -0.99 8.36
CA ALA A 477 -10.91 -0.84 8.99
C ALA A 477 -12.08 -1.45 8.20
N GLY A 478 -11.82 -2.12 7.06
CA GLY A 478 -12.86 -2.83 6.30
C GLY A 478 -13.99 -1.92 5.79
N ARG A 479 -13.71 -0.65 5.49
CA ARG A 479 -14.72 0.31 5.06
C ARG A 479 -15.22 -0.03 3.65
N LEU A 480 -16.52 0.14 3.42
CA LEU A 480 -17.13 0.10 2.09
C LEU A 480 -17.74 1.48 1.82
N LYS A 481 -17.08 2.29 0.98
CA LYS A 481 -17.45 3.68 0.71
C LYS A 481 -17.45 3.96 -0.79
N PRO A 482 -18.41 4.76 -1.31
CA PRO A 482 -18.40 5.18 -2.70
C PRO A 482 -17.14 5.98 -3.03
N VAL A 483 -16.60 5.76 -4.24
CA VAL A 483 -15.51 6.56 -4.79
C VAL A 483 -16.09 7.54 -5.80
N PRO A 484 -15.93 8.86 -5.62
CA PRO A 484 -16.43 9.84 -6.57
C PRO A 484 -15.89 9.63 -7.99
N ASP A 485 -16.70 9.99 -8.99
CA ASP A 485 -16.31 10.00 -10.41
C ASP A 485 -15.82 8.66 -10.99
N SER A 486 -16.17 7.55 -10.34
CA SER A 486 -15.79 6.18 -10.73
C SER A 486 -16.99 5.23 -10.72
N ASP A 487 -16.97 4.22 -11.58
CA ASP A 487 -17.87 3.08 -11.46
C ASP A 487 -17.42 2.19 -10.29
N PHE A 488 -18.31 1.35 -9.79
CA PHE A 488 -18.06 0.55 -8.60
C PHE A 488 -18.66 -0.85 -8.72
N LEU A 489 -17.95 -1.84 -8.19
CA LEU A 489 -18.44 -3.20 -8.04
C LEU A 489 -17.98 -3.80 -6.70
N ALA A 490 -18.93 -4.21 -5.86
CA ALA A 490 -18.68 -5.16 -4.79
C ALA A 490 -19.70 -6.31 -4.84
N ILE A 491 -19.22 -7.54 -4.78
CA ILE A 491 -20.05 -8.74 -4.67
C ILE A 491 -19.91 -9.26 -3.24
N VAL A 492 -20.99 -9.20 -2.48
CA VAL A 492 -21.02 -9.54 -1.05
C VAL A 492 -21.94 -10.74 -0.86
N ASN A 493 -21.37 -11.86 -0.43
CA ASN A 493 -22.07 -13.12 -0.18
C ASN A 493 -22.22 -13.40 1.33
N ALA A 494 -23.31 -14.07 1.70
CA ALA A 494 -23.58 -14.52 3.05
C ALA A 494 -24.21 -15.91 3.01
N ASN A 495 -23.46 -16.92 3.48
CA ASN A 495 -23.92 -18.30 3.55
C ASN A 495 -24.81 -18.52 4.78
N LEU A 496 -26.10 -18.71 4.57
CA LEU A 496 -27.09 -18.89 5.64
C LEU A 496 -27.56 -20.35 5.78
N ALA A 497 -26.81 -21.33 5.25
CA ALA A 497 -27.15 -22.76 5.33
C ALA A 497 -26.53 -23.50 6.53
N GLY A 498 -25.56 -22.90 7.23
CA GLY A 498 -24.92 -23.46 8.43
C GLY A 498 -23.86 -24.55 8.18
N ALA A 499 -23.72 -25.03 6.94
CA ALA A 499 -22.60 -25.88 6.55
C ALA A 499 -21.39 -25.03 6.10
N LYS A 500 -20.19 -25.58 6.25
CA LYS A 500 -18.89 -24.97 5.90
C LYS A 500 -18.58 -24.97 4.40
N SER A 501 -19.63 -24.86 3.58
CA SER A 501 -19.58 -25.17 2.15
C SER A 501 -18.73 -24.18 1.35
N ASN A 502 -18.46 -22.98 1.88
CA ASN A 502 -17.57 -22.02 1.24
C ASN A 502 -16.12 -22.53 1.12
N LEU A 503 -15.72 -23.59 1.84
CA LEU A 503 -14.44 -24.28 1.62
C LEU A 503 -14.28 -24.84 0.20
N PHE A 504 -15.39 -25.14 -0.47
CA PHE A 504 -15.41 -25.84 -1.75
C PHE A 504 -16.08 -25.02 -2.85
N VAL A 505 -16.39 -23.76 -2.58
CA VAL A 505 -17.10 -22.87 -3.50
C VAL A 505 -16.13 -21.82 -4.01
N THR A 506 -15.94 -21.82 -5.33
CA THR A 506 -15.26 -20.75 -6.04
C THR A 506 -16.25 -20.00 -6.91
N TYR A 507 -15.92 -18.77 -7.30
CA TYR A 507 -16.66 -18.08 -8.33
C TYR A 507 -15.73 -17.34 -9.29
N GLU A 508 -16.24 -17.10 -10.49
CA GLU A 508 -15.64 -16.29 -11.53
C GLU A 508 -16.66 -15.23 -11.98
N VAL A 509 -16.15 -14.10 -12.45
CA VAL A 509 -16.97 -12.95 -12.85
C VAL A 509 -16.67 -12.59 -14.30
N GLU A 510 -17.72 -12.39 -15.08
CA GLU A 510 -17.63 -11.77 -16.41
C GLU A 510 -18.45 -10.47 -16.38
N GLN A 511 -17.86 -9.37 -16.85
CA GLN A 511 -18.53 -8.08 -16.89
C GLN A 511 -18.34 -7.42 -18.26
N THR A 512 -19.44 -7.11 -18.94
CA THR A 512 -19.43 -6.29 -20.17
C THR A 512 -19.95 -4.90 -19.86
N VAL A 513 -19.26 -3.87 -20.37
CA VAL A 513 -19.58 -2.46 -20.15
C VAL A 513 -19.72 -1.77 -21.50
N SER A 514 -20.87 -1.12 -21.73
CA SER A 514 -21.10 -0.33 -22.94
C SER A 514 -20.34 1.00 -22.89
N ALA A 515 -20.12 1.60 -24.06
CA ALA A 515 -19.78 3.02 -24.12
C ALA A 515 -20.90 3.87 -23.46
N PRO A 516 -20.58 5.04 -22.87
CA PRO A 516 -21.57 5.90 -22.24
C PRO A 516 -22.57 6.44 -23.27
N GLN A 517 -23.86 6.37 -22.94
CA GLN A 517 -24.96 6.90 -23.73
C GLN A 517 -25.93 7.65 -22.81
N ASP A 518 -26.23 8.90 -23.13
CA ASP A 518 -27.13 9.77 -22.36
C ASP A 518 -26.78 9.89 -20.87
N GLY A 519 -25.48 9.85 -20.54
CA GLY A 519 -24.97 9.93 -19.16
C GLY A 519 -25.03 8.61 -18.38
N PHE A 520 -25.25 7.48 -19.05
CA PHE A 520 -25.26 6.15 -18.44
C PHE A 520 -24.37 5.18 -19.20
N ILE A 521 -23.77 4.24 -18.48
CA ILE A 521 -23.24 2.99 -19.04
C ILE A 521 -24.23 1.87 -18.75
N THR A 522 -24.34 0.91 -19.67
CA THR A 522 -25.08 -0.34 -19.44
C THR A 522 -24.07 -1.44 -19.12
N LYS A 523 -24.32 -2.19 -18.06
CA LYS A 523 -23.46 -3.27 -17.58
C LYS A 523 -24.21 -4.59 -17.62
N GLN A 524 -23.55 -5.60 -18.16
CA GLN A 524 -23.95 -7.00 -18.04
C GLN A 524 -22.95 -7.68 -17.11
N LEU A 525 -23.43 -8.26 -16.02
CA LEU A 525 -22.62 -8.93 -15.01
C LEU A 525 -23.08 -10.39 -14.91
N GLU A 526 -22.18 -11.32 -15.19
CA GLU A 526 -22.37 -12.75 -14.95
C GLU A 526 -21.44 -13.22 -13.83
N ILE A 527 -22.00 -13.86 -12.81
CA ILE A 527 -21.25 -14.47 -11.71
C ILE A 527 -21.54 -15.97 -11.76
N THR A 528 -20.50 -16.78 -11.97
CA THR A 528 -20.61 -18.24 -12.00
C THR A 528 -20.01 -18.84 -10.74
N TYR A 529 -20.84 -19.43 -9.89
CA TYR A 529 -20.44 -20.14 -8.68
C TYR A 529 -20.36 -21.64 -8.94
N LYS A 530 -19.33 -22.29 -8.40
CA LYS A 530 -19.11 -23.73 -8.55
C LYS A 530 -18.78 -24.37 -7.21
N ASN A 531 -19.47 -25.47 -6.88
CA ASN A 531 -19.08 -26.33 -5.76
C ASN A 531 -18.35 -27.56 -6.31
N SER A 532 -17.09 -27.76 -5.94
CA SER A 532 -16.24 -28.82 -6.51
C SER A 532 -16.34 -30.16 -5.79
N ARG A 533 -17.02 -30.23 -4.63
CA ARG A 533 -17.00 -31.40 -3.74
C ARG A 533 -18.40 -31.99 -3.58
N GLN A 534 -18.46 -33.29 -3.32
CA GLN A 534 -19.70 -33.99 -2.96
C GLN A 534 -20.21 -33.56 -1.57
N SER A 535 -21.51 -33.72 -1.30
CA SER A 535 -22.09 -33.49 0.03
C SER A 535 -21.51 -34.45 1.07
N ASP A 536 -21.30 -33.95 2.29
CA ASP A 536 -21.05 -34.79 3.45
C ASP A 536 -22.36 -35.33 4.05
N ASN A 537 -22.23 -36.36 4.89
CA ASN A 537 -23.33 -36.82 5.74
C ASN A 537 -23.48 -35.90 6.95
N CYS A 538 -24.34 -34.89 6.81
CA CYS A 538 -24.62 -33.90 7.84
C CYS A 538 -25.62 -34.37 8.92
N ASN A 539 -25.92 -35.68 8.99
CA ASN A 539 -26.74 -36.21 10.08
C ASN A 539 -25.95 -36.14 11.41
N LEU A 540 -26.49 -35.40 12.38
CA LEU A 540 -25.90 -35.26 13.72
C LEU A 540 -25.72 -36.61 14.44
N GLU A 541 -26.58 -37.60 14.17
CA GLU A 541 -26.49 -38.95 14.75
C GLU A 541 -25.33 -39.77 14.17
N ALA A 542 -24.86 -39.44 12.96
CA ALA A 542 -23.72 -40.11 12.35
C ALA A 542 -22.39 -39.72 13.02
N GLY A 543 -22.36 -38.59 13.74
CA GLY A 543 -21.16 -38.08 14.41
C GLY A 543 -20.01 -37.73 13.47
N LEU A 544 -20.31 -37.47 12.20
CA LEU A 544 -19.36 -37.09 11.15
C LEU A 544 -19.30 -35.56 10.98
N LEU A 545 -18.23 -35.09 10.34
CA LEU A 545 -18.10 -33.68 9.98
C LEU A 545 -19.01 -33.33 8.81
N CYS A 546 -19.80 -32.26 8.99
CA CYS A 546 -20.57 -31.62 7.92
C CYS A 546 -19.76 -30.42 7.39
N LEU A 547 -18.87 -30.66 6.43
CA LEU A 547 -18.11 -29.58 5.79
C LEU A 547 -18.86 -29.05 4.56
N ASN A 548 -19.42 -29.93 3.74
CA ASN A 548 -20.11 -29.56 2.52
C ASN A 548 -21.57 -30.02 2.51
N SER A 549 -22.47 -29.10 2.15
CA SER A 549 -23.89 -29.37 1.94
C SER A 549 -24.42 -28.33 0.95
N THR A 550 -25.75 -28.30 0.77
CA THR A 550 -26.42 -27.27 -0.04
C THR A 550 -26.12 -25.88 0.52
N LEU A 551 -25.46 -25.04 -0.27
CA LEU A 551 -25.23 -23.64 0.05
C LEU A 551 -26.51 -22.83 -0.20
N LYS A 552 -26.93 -22.04 0.78
CA LYS A 552 -28.02 -21.06 0.65
C LYS A 552 -27.44 -19.69 0.87
N ASP A 553 -27.26 -18.94 -0.21
CA ASP A 553 -26.54 -17.68 -0.16
C ASP A 553 -27.50 -16.50 -0.32
N TRP A 554 -27.16 -15.42 0.38
CA TRP A 554 -27.72 -14.10 0.21
C TRP A 554 -26.66 -13.19 -0.39
N THR A 555 -26.84 -12.85 -1.66
CA THR A 555 -25.89 -12.05 -2.43
C THR A 555 -26.40 -10.63 -2.58
N ARG A 556 -25.49 -9.68 -2.34
CA ARG A 556 -25.69 -8.25 -2.57
C ARG A 556 -24.60 -7.74 -3.51
N ILE A 557 -25.02 -7.05 -4.57
CA ILE A 557 -24.13 -6.42 -5.53
C ILE A 557 -24.24 -4.91 -5.34
N TYR A 558 -23.18 -4.29 -4.85
CA TYR A 558 -23.10 -2.85 -4.64
C TYR A 558 -22.58 -2.19 -5.91
N VAL A 559 -23.33 -1.22 -6.40
CA VAL A 559 -23.05 -0.46 -7.62
C VAL A 559 -23.28 1.03 -7.33
N PRO A 560 -22.77 1.96 -8.16
CA PRO A 560 -22.90 3.39 -7.87
C PRO A 560 -24.35 3.81 -7.63
N GLN A 561 -24.55 4.75 -6.71
CA GLN A 561 -25.87 5.28 -6.39
C GLN A 561 -26.58 5.83 -7.64
N GLY A 562 -27.89 5.59 -7.73
CA GLY A 562 -28.71 5.96 -8.88
C GLY A 562 -28.69 4.93 -10.01
N SER A 563 -28.04 3.78 -9.80
CA SER A 563 -28.10 2.66 -10.75
C SER A 563 -29.51 2.05 -10.80
N THR A 564 -29.89 1.54 -11.96
CA THR A 564 -31.21 0.92 -12.18
C THR A 564 -31.08 -0.47 -12.75
N LEU A 565 -31.73 -1.45 -12.11
CA LEU A 565 -31.76 -2.83 -12.57
C LEU A 565 -32.67 -2.95 -13.81
N VAL A 566 -32.16 -3.56 -14.88
CA VAL A 566 -32.89 -3.84 -16.13
C VAL A 566 -33.41 -5.27 -16.12
N SER A 567 -32.55 -6.24 -15.81
CA SER A 567 -32.93 -7.66 -15.73
C SER A 567 -32.09 -8.40 -14.69
N SER A 568 -32.66 -9.47 -14.13
CA SER A 568 -31.97 -10.37 -13.20
C SER A 568 -32.40 -11.82 -13.41
N GLU A 569 -31.44 -12.72 -13.58
CA GLU A 569 -31.65 -14.17 -13.69
C GLU A 569 -30.74 -14.92 -12.71
N GLY A 570 -31.15 -16.13 -12.30
CA GLY A 570 -30.35 -17.02 -11.45
C GLY A 570 -30.69 -16.97 -9.96
N PHE A 571 -31.35 -15.90 -9.50
CA PHE A 571 -31.91 -15.85 -8.15
C PHE A 571 -33.19 -16.68 -8.04
N LYS A 572 -33.49 -17.14 -6.81
CA LYS A 572 -34.69 -17.90 -6.48
C LYS A 572 -35.97 -17.07 -6.63
N GLU A 573 -35.87 -15.77 -6.36
CA GLU A 573 -36.90 -14.76 -6.52
C GLU A 573 -36.32 -13.62 -7.37
N ALA A 574 -37.18 -12.75 -7.93
CA ALA A 574 -36.70 -11.56 -8.63
C ALA A 574 -35.81 -10.73 -7.69
N ALA A 575 -34.68 -10.24 -8.21
CA ALA A 575 -33.79 -9.40 -7.40
C ALA A 575 -34.52 -8.12 -6.98
N SER A 576 -34.33 -7.72 -5.74
CA SER A 576 -34.74 -6.41 -5.25
C SER A 576 -33.61 -5.40 -5.39
N MET A 577 -33.99 -4.12 -5.44
CA MET A 577 -33.07 -2.99 -5.36
C MET A 577 -33.30 -2.27 -4.02
N SER A 578 -32.22 -1.89 -3.35
CA SER A 578 -32.24 -1.07 -2.15
C SER A 578 -31.11 -0.04 -2.19
N GLU A 579 -31.08 0.87 -1.21
CA GLU A 579 -29.97 1.80 -1.00
C GLU A 579 -29.31 1.48 0.34
N GLU A 580 -28.00 1.26 0.34
CA GLU A 580 -27.21 0.93 1.53
C GLU A 580 -25.81 1.54 1.38
N LEU A 581 -25.27 2.17 2.43
CA LEU A 581 -23.90 2.72 2.47
C LEU A 581 -23.57 3.75 1.35
N GLY A 582 -24.59 4.40 0.78
CA GLY A 582 -24.42 5.35 -0.34
C GLY A 582 -24.29 4.67 -1.71
N PHE A 583 -24.73 3.41 -1.82
CA PHE A 583 -24.78 2.64 -3.06
C PHE A 583 -26.21 2.20 -3.37
N SER A 584 -26.48 1.98 -4.66
CA SER A 584 -27.61 1.17 -5.07
C SER A 584 -27.19 -0.31 -4.95
N VAL A 585 -28.06 -1.15 -4.39
CA VAL A 585 -27.75 -2.54 -4.06
C VAL A 585 -28.76 -3.49 -4.69
N ILE A 586 -28.27 -4.31 -5.62
CA ILE A 586 -29.03 -5.42 -6.20
C ILE A 586 -28.90 -6.59 -5.22
N ASN A 587 -30.02 -7.07 -4.68
CA ASN A 587 -30.03 -8.09 -3.64
C ASN A 587 -30.91 -9.27 -4.01
N GLY A 588 -30.44 -10.49 -3.74
CA GLY A 588 -31.14 -11.71 -4.10
C GLY A 588 -30.59 -12.94 -3.38
N PHE A 589 -31.37 -14.02 -3.42
CA PHE A 589 -31.01 -15.30 -2.80
C PHE A 589 -30.86 -16.38 -3.86
N PHE A 590 -29.86 -17.24 -3.72
CA PHE A 590 -29.71 -18.40 -4.58
C PHE A 590 -29.34 -19.66 -3.77
N THR A 591 -29.32 -20.80 -4.44
CA THR A 591 -28.94 -22.08 -3.85
C THR A 591 -27.93 -22.75 -4.77
N LEU A 592 -26.89 -23.33 -4.17
CA LEU A 592 -25.86 -24.08 -4.88
C LEU A 592 -25.72 -25.46 -4.25
N GLU A 593 -26.06 -26.47 -5.03
CA GLU A 593 -25.91 -27.86 -4.62
C GLU A 593 -24.45 -28.32 -4.72
N PRO A 594 -24.03 -29.30 -3.90
CA PRO A 594 -22.74 -29.97 -4.05
C PRO A 594 -22.53 -30.54 -5.47
N LEU A 595 -21.32 -30.42 -6.02
CA LEU A 595 -20.99 -30.70 -7.44
C LEU A 595 -21.77 -29.86 -8.47
N GLY A 596 -22.54 -28.87 -8.01
CA GLY A 596 -23.38 -28.02 -8.84
C GLY A 596 -22.67 -26.77 -9.36
N THR A 597 -23.41 -26.04 -10.19
CA THR A 597 -23.05 -24.71 -10.67
C THR A 597 -24.28 -23.82 -10.61
N ALA A 598 -24.12 -22.59 -10.13
CA ALA A 598 -25.16 -21.57 -10.13
C ALA A 598 -24.63 -20.35 -10.89
N LYS A 599 -25.49 -19.74 -11.72
CA LYS A 599 -25.14 -18.56 -12.50
C LYS A 599 -26.12 -17.44 -12.19
N ILE A 600 -25.60 -16.27 -11.82
CA ILE A 600 -26.36 -15.04 -11.66
C ILE A 600 -26.04 -14.16 -12.85
N LYS A 601 -27.06 -13.71 -13.59
CA LYS A 601 -26.90 -12.77 -14.71
C LYS A 601 -27.70 -11.51 -14.42
N LEU A 602 -27.04 -10.36 -14.50
CA LEU A 602 -27.64 -9.07 -14.22
C LEU A 602 -27.38 -8.13 -15.39
N GLU A 603 -28.39 -7.37 -15.78
CA GLU A 603 -28.23 -6.21 -16.64
C GLU A 603 -28.72 -4.97 -15.88
N TYR A 604 -27.92 -3.93 -15.84
CA TYR A 604 -28.26 -2.70 -15.11
C TYR A 604 -27.59 -1.47 -15.75
N LYS A 605 -28.16 -0.29 -15.50
CA LYS A 605 -27.61 0.99 -15.94
C LYS A 605 -26.98 1.72 -14.77
N VAL A 606 -25.82 2.32 -15.00
CA VAL A 606 -25.06 3.10 -14.01
C VAL A 606 -24.88 4.53 -14.50
N PRO A 607 -25.19 5.56 -13.69
CA PRO A 607 -24.85 6.95 -14.03
C PRO A 607 -23.33 7.09 -14.21
N TYR A 608 -22.89 7.60 -15.36
CA TYR A 608 -21.47 7.71 -15.67
C TYR A 608 -21.21 8.92 -16.59
N ALA A 609 -20.36 9.84 -16.12
CA ALA A 609 -20.15 11.13 -16.77
C ALA A 609 -18.97 11.17 -17.75
N ASN A 610 -17.93 10.35 -17.53
CA ASN A 610 -16.73 10.37 -18.35
C ASN A 610 -16.96 9.60 -19.66
N ASP A 611 -16.82 10.27 -20.80
CA ASP A 611 -17.08 9.73 -22.14
C ASP A 611 -15.83 9.15 -22.83
N LYS A 612 -14.64 9.31 -22.22
CA LYS A 612 -13.36 8.92 -22.81
C LYS A 612 -12.68 7.79 -22.07
N GLN A 613 -12.74 7.82 -20.75
CA GLN A 613 -12.09 6.85 -19.89
C GLN A 613 -13.13 6.17 -19.01
N TYR A 614 -13.00 4.85 -18.94
CA TYR A 614 -13.71 4.03 -17.99
C TYR A 614 -12.82 3.79 -16.78
N GLN A 615 -13.35 4.09 -15.60
CA GLN A 615 -12.72 3.89 -14.30
C GLN A 615 -13.65 3.04 -13.45
N LEU A 616 -13.12 1.95 -12.90
CA LEU A 616 -13.85 1.00 -12.08
C LEU A 616 -13.09 0.75 -10.78
N GLN A 617 -13.80 0.85 -9.66
CA GLN A 617 -13.32 0.43 -8.36
C GLN A 617 -13.96 -0.91 -7.98
N ILE A 618 -13.13 -1.89 -7.70
CA ILE A 618 -13.56 -3.22 -7.28
C ILE A 618 -13.22 -3.37 -5.80
N TRP A 619 -14.23 -3.64 -4.97
CA TRP A 619 -14.04 -3.93 -3.56
C TRP A 619 -14.13 -5.43 -3.32
N LYS A 620 -13.10 -6.01 -2.70
CA LYS A 620 -13.03 -7.44 -2.43
C LYS A 620 -13.57 -7.75 -1.04
N GLN A 621 -14.53 -8.66 -0.96
CA GLN A 621 -15.03 -9.18 0.32
C GLN A 621 -13.91 -9.90 1.09
N GLY A 622 -13.88 -9.74 2.41
CA GLY A 622 -13.05 -10.58 3.27
C GLY A 622 -13.51 -12.04 3.25
N GLY A 623 -12.62 -12.96 3.59
CA GLY A 623 -12.97 -14.38 3.78
C GLY A 623 -13.31 -15.15 2.50
N ILE A 624 -13.07 -14.57 1.32
CA ILE A 624 -13.12 -15.29 0.05
C ILE A 624 -11.73 -15.43 -0.55
N ASP A 625 -11.53 -16.48 -1.33
CA ASP A 625 -10.35 -16.64 -2.17
C ASP A 625 -10.29 -15.57 -3.28
N ASN A 626 -9.17 -15.53 -3.98
CA ASN A 626 -9.01 -14.69 -5.16
C ASN A 626 -9.91 -15.20 -6.28
N PHE A 627 -10.48 -14.30 -7.07
CA PHE A 627 -11.35 -14.67 -8.18
C PHE A 627 -10.95 -13.96 -9.48
N PRO A 628 -11.09 -14.63 -10.64
CA PRO A 628 -10.88 -13.99 -11.93
C PRO A 628 -12.08 -13.13 -12.31
N LEU A 629 -11.80 -11.97 -12.89
CA LEU A 629 -12.76 -11.08 -13.54
C LEU A 629 -12.35 -10.89 -15.00
N LEU A 630 -13.18 -11.38 -15.93
CA LEU A 630 -13.09 -11.02 -17.34
C LEU A 630 -13.90 -9.75 -17.59
N LEU A 631 -13.21 -8.66 -17.90
CA LEU A 631 -13.82 -7.36 -18.15
C LEU A 631 -13.77 -7.05 -19.65
N ASP A 632 -14.93 -6.80 -20.25
CA ASP A 632 -15.09 -6.34 -21.62
C ASP A 632 -15.59 -4.88 -21.60
N THR A 633 -14.71 -3.94 -21.93
CA THR A 633 -15.05 -2.52 -22.06
C THR A 633 -15.17 -2.17 -23.53
N ALA A 634 -16.40 -2.00 -24.01
CA ALA A 634 -16.71 -1.63 -25.40
C ALA A 634 -16.01 -2.50 -26.47
N GLY A 635 -15.81 -3.79 -26.21
CA GLY A 635 -15.20 -4.77 -27.11
C GLY A 635 -13.72 -5.08 -26.81
N ASN A 636 -13.11 -4.39 -25.85
CA ASN A 636 -11.75 -4.66 -25.38
C ASN A 636 -11.80 -5.56 -24.14
N GLN A 637 -11.30 -6.78 -24.27
CA GLN A 637 -11.29 -7.77 -23.19
C GLN A 637 -9.97 -7.78 -22.42
N GLU A 638 -10.07 -7.77 -21.10
CA GLU A 638 -8.96 -7.90 -20.18
C GLU A 638 -9.32 -8.83 -19.02
N GLN A 639 -8.41 -9.72 -18.66
CA GLN A 639 -8.57 -10.59 -17.50
C GLN A 639 -7.83 -10.01 -16.31
N LEU A 640 -8.54 -9.82 -15.20
CA LEU A 640 -8.03 -9.32 -13.94
C LEU A 640 -8.13 -10.40 -12.86
N ASP A 641 -7.07 -10.62 -12.09
CA ASP A 641 -7.11 -11.51 -10.91
C ASP A 641 -7.31 -10.67 -9.65
N ILE A 642 -8.50 -10.74 -9.06
CA ILE A 642 -8.87 -9.90 -7.92
C ILE A 642 -8.38 -10.53 -6.63
N THR A 643 -7.27 -9.98 -6.11
CA THR A 643 -6.63 -10.43 -4.87
C THR A 643 -6.91 -9.51 -3.68
N LYS A 644 -7.22 -8.25 -3.96
CA LYS A 644 -7.56 -7.18 -3.01
C LYS A 644 -8.41 -6.13 -3.72
N ASP A 645 -8.77 -5.05 -3.02
CA ASP A 645 -9.40 -3.88 -3.66
C ASP A 645 -8.55 -3.42 -4.85
N THR A 646 -9.20 -3.21 -5.99
CA THR A 646 -8.53 -2.99 -7.27
C THR A 646 -9.14 -1.76 -7.96
N ALA A 647 -8.30 -0.77 -8.25
CA ALA A 647 -8.63 0.34 -9.13
C ALA A 647 -8.23 -0.01 -10.56
N TYR A 648 -9.19 0.05 -11.48
CA TYR A 648 -8.99 -0.24 -12.90
C TYR A 648 -9.34 0.99 -13.73
N SER A 649 -8.55 1.27 -14.78
CA SER A 649 -8.82 2.34 -15.72
C SER A 649 -8.41 1.94 -17.13
N THR A 650 -9.29 2.22 -18.10
CA THR A 650 -9.03 2.02 -19.53
C THR A 650 -9.76 3.08 -20.36
N THR A 651 -9.52 3.11 -21.66
CA THR A 651 -10.29 3.93 -22.61
C THR A 651 -11.48 3.14 -23.14
N PHE A 652 -12.62 3.82 -23.36
CA PHE A 652 -13.74 3.22 -24.09
C PHE A 652 -13.38 2.90 -25.55
#